data_AF-A0A373QCX6-F1
#
_entry.id   AF-A0A373QCX6-F1
#
_cell.length_a   1.000
_cell.length_b   1.000
_cell.length_c   1.000
_cell.angle_alpha   90.00
_cell.angle_beta   90.00
_cell.angle_gamma   90.00
#
_symmetry.space_group_name_H-M   'P 1'
#
loop_
_entity.id
_entity.type
_entity.pdbx_description
1 polymer ?
#
loop_
_entity_poly.entity_id
_entity_poly.type
_entity_poly.pdbx_seq_one_letter_code
_entity_poly.pdbx_strand_id
1 'polypeptide(L)'
;MSHRFRKIATVLLATAVTLQSTTFAAITREPEFSDLSEHWSKSIMMRLNGYGVICGYDDGTIRPDSYVSVTEFLTMMVKSLGFETEPGDGYWATPYIQKAVELGLIEPDEYSDYDATLTRSQAAKIIANALSDTAIADENAVKAKIYDYAEIAEEYKPYVLIAYDKKIVNGNHDNCFEPNRNITRAEASVIAVRLIDKNGGIKKPDNGNGPNNNSGDVTSSAKLYVAPNGSDNNDGSESSPFATVQKAKETIRNMNAANSLPEGGVTVYLRGGTYYIDEGMTFTKEDSGKEGSTITYTSYPGEAVTISGQVPLEKGWFTAADDTAKNVMIDKNAASKVLMVDLKEHGITDYGELSTRGYHYFNKGRYAQAELIVNDENQTLARYPNSGTLSVPTDSVDTDNFGFRYTDERVSKWKDAKDAYIVGTISINYENNTYPIDKIDTSKKLLTIKEGRINTYYTNGWFYGENLLEELDTEGEYYIDRDTGKLYYYAPSDFTSGNYEIGLSMLKTPIFNFNGAEYVNVSNITMKGGRGYAVLGASAGYSIPSFKDWMISRGADLNGANFTKGSGSSVYIADIDKYTDSQVFPGHVWDGFVDDGNGVNHIDVKNCNIFNFGSGGIIINGTDVHLDNNHIKNIGGTALYLRGGDLETLTPSNNEILNNNIHHVGYLQKSYVPAIAMHGVGIHVAYNDLYDAPHCIFNYHGNDHVIEYNKIHDAVKECLDMDAIYTRNEYVPQWRGSVIKNNYIYNIGIYPVGEYKKQLNVSAIRTDNYGHALQIYNNVFANIGSDGANNVIGVTAQGNRNTLKGNIFVDCSATFLGWNSYAPGATWDMTKKEEKERVELAEKYAANPIFAAKYPELATFKDEYYKSVATNVFDENLVVNIKFKLSQVNGTVNPQGTRGAPELIKGTNNYLTTSDPGFVDYANGNYELKSDSEVFKKIPEFQNIDMSKMGNNEPVGPSN
;
A
#
# COMPACT_ATOMS: atom_id res chain seq x y z
N MET A 1 60.89 23.74 13.80
CA MET A 1 61.05 24.99 14.57
C MET A 1 60.71 26.17 13.65
N SER A 2 59.50 26.72 13.75
CA SER A 2 59.14 28.03 13.16
C SER A 2 57.91 28.60 13.90
N HIS A 3 58.07 29.84 14.37
CA HIS A 3 57.22 30.71 15.24
C HIS A 3 55.76 30.89 14.75
N ARG A 4 54.64 30.94 15.52
CA ARG A 4 54.25 31.34 16.91
C ARG A 4 54.67 32.81 17.24
N PHE A 5 53.85 33.84 17.50
CA PHE A 5 52.56 33.96 18.22
C PHE A 5 52.00 35.43 18.15
N ARG A 6 50.65 35.56 18.18
CA ARG A 6 49.73 36.59 18.77
C ARG A 6 50.21 38.00 19.20
N LYS A 7 49.33 39.01 19.01
CA LYS A 7 48.66 39.79 20.08
C LYS A 7 47.44 40.61 19.59
N ILE A 8 46.44 40.71 20.47
CA ILE A 8 45.12 41.37 20.36
C ILE A 8 45.18 42.73 21.06
N ALA A 9 44.49 43.77 20.53
CA ALA A 9 43.84 44.86 21.30
C ALA A 9 42.94 45.78 20.42
N THR A 10 41.64 45.48 20.45
CA THR A 10 40.43 46.32 20.67
C THR A 10 40.32 47.83 20.33
N VAL A 11 39.18 48.18 19.69
CA VAL A 11 38.25 49.36 19.84
C VAL A 11 38.07 50.31 18.63
N LEU A 12 36.91 50.12 17.95
CA LEU A 12 35.87 51.06 17.40
C LEU A 12 36.30 52.42 16.78
N LEU A 13 35.76 52.86 15.63
CA LEU A 13 34.36 53.26 15.38
C LEU A 13 34.15 53.68 13.89
N ALA A 14 32.89 53.60 13.41
CA ALA A 14 32.29 54.17 12.17
C ALA A 14 32.61 53.43 10.85
N THR A 15 31.67 52.96 10.01
CA THR A 15 30.32 53.44 9.67
C THR A 15 29.60 52.36 8.81
N ALA A 16 28.26 52.39 8.82
CA ALA A 16 27.30 51.71 7.92
C ALA A 16 26.87 50.27 8.26
N VAL A 17 25.97 50.16 9.25
CA VAL A 17 24.93 49.11 9.29
C VAL A 17 23.65 49.73 8.73
N THR A 18 23.26 49.34 7.52
CA THR A 18 21.89 49.52 7.04
C THR A 18 21.04 48.37 7.58
N LEU A 19 20.07 48.71 8.43
CA LEU A 19 18.98 47.82 8.82
C LEU A 19 18.27 47.30 7.56
N GLN A 20 18.40 46.01 7.27
CA GLN A 20 17.35 45.28 6.55
C GLN A 20 16.43 44.69 7.61
N SER A 21 15.18 45.15 7.58
CA SER A 21 14.08 44.60 8.36
C SER A 21 13.95 43.10 8.12
N THR A 22 14.25 42.31 9.13
CA THR A 22 13.77 40.93 9.26
C THR A 22 12.25 40.95 9.35
N THR A 23 11.56 40.66 8.25
CA THR A 23 10.20 40.12 8.33
C THR A 23 10.35 38.69 8.85
N PHE A 24 10.12 38.49 10.14
CA PHE A 24 9.71 37.17 10.61
C PHE A 24 8.40 36.87 9.87
N ALA A 25 8.41 35.88 8.98
CA ALA A 25 7.18 35.21 8.63
C ALA A 25 6.67 34.62 9.94
N ALA A 26 5.59 35.18 10.47
CA ALA A 26 4.88 34.57 11.57
C ALA A 26 4.44 33.19 11.05
N ILE A 27 4.97 32.14 11.67
CA ILE A 27 4.37 30.81 11.56
C ILE A 27 2.94 31.00 12.06
N THR A 28 1.97 30.97 11.16
CA THR A 28 0.56 30.95 11.52
C THR A 28 0.34 29.63 12.25
N ARG A 29 0.34 29.68 13.58
CA ARG A 29 -0.12 28.58 14.44
C ARG A 29 -1.52 28.20 13.94
N GLU A 30 -1.74 26.93 13.63
CA GLU A 30 -3.08 26.44 13.33
C GLU A 30 -4.04 26.93 14.42
N PRO A 31 -5.26 27.38 14.07
CA PRO A 31 -6.22 27.82 15.05
C PRO A 31 -6.58 26.64 15.98
N GLU A 32 -6.01 26.63 17.19
CA GLU A 32 -6.36 25.67 18.23
C GLU A 32 -7.60 26.18 18.99
N PHE A 33 -8.72 25.49 18.80
CA PHE A 33 -9.95 25.75 19.57
C PHE A 33 -9.93 24.96 20.87
N SER A 34 -10.10 25.67 21.99
CA SER A 34 -9.96 25.11 23.34
C SER A 34 -10.98 24.02 23.68
N ASP A 35 -12.14 24.04 23.04
CA ASP A 35 -13.27 23.13 23.23
C ASP A 35 -13.32 21.99 22.20
N LEU A 36 -12.29 21.86 21.36
CA LEU A 36 -12.22 20.84 20.30
C LEU A 36 -11.10 19.81 20.51
N SER A 37 -10.18 20.03 21.47
CA SER A 37 -8.93 19.26 21.61
C SER A 37 -9.13 17.74 21.77
N GLU A 38 -10.18 17.32 22.49
CA GLU A 38 -10.58 15.93 22.76
C GLU A 38 -11.97 15.57 22.21
N HIS A 39 -12.60 16.46 21.43
CA HIS A 39 -13.95 16.27 20.93
C HIS A 39 -13.98 15.34 19.70
N TRP A 40 -14.96 14.43 19.60
CA TRP A 40 -15.04 13.43 18.53
C TRP A 40 -15.10 14.04 17.12
N SER A 41 -15.62 15.26 17.00
CA SER A 41 -15.76 15.96 15.72
C SER A 41 -14.53 16.79 15.33
N LYS A 42 -13.42 16.71 16.08
CA LYS A 42 -12.23 17.55 15.87
C LYS A 42 -11.74 17.58 14.43
N SER A 43 -11.49 16.40 13.86
CA SER A 43 -11.00 16.29 12.47
C SER A 43 -12.01 16.87 11.46
N ILE A 44 -13.30 16.61 11.66
CA ILE A 44 -14.38 17.04 10.78
C ILE A 44 -14.55 18.56 10.81
N MET A 45 -14.57 19.14 12.00
CA MET A 45 -14.73 20.58 12.18
C MET A 45 -13.48 21.34 11.75
N MET A 46 -12.28 20.78 11.97
CA MET A 46 -11.04 21.38 11.46
C MET A 46 -10.98 21.33 9.94
N ARG A 47 -11.46 20.25 9.33
CA ARG A 47 -11.60 20.14 7.87
C ARG A 47 -12.53 21.21 7.30
N LEU A 48 -13.72 21.42 7.89
CA LEU A 48 -14.63 22.49 7.47
C LEU A 48 -14.08 23.90 7.74
N ASN A 49 -13.30 24.06 8.81
CA ASN A 49 -12.63 25.32 9.09
C ASN A 49 -11.56 25.62 8.04
N GLY A 50 -10.78 24.62 7.62
CA GLY A 50 -9.86 24.71 6.50
C GLY A 50 -10.55 25.04 5.17
N TYR A 51 -11.78 24.57 4.97
CA TYR A 51 -12.61 24.95 3.83
C TYR A 51 -13.29 26.34 3.95
N GLY A 52 -13.11 27.06 5.07
CA GLY A 52 -13.79 28.34 5.31
C GLY A 52 -15.31 28.24 5.50
N VAL A 53 -15.85 27.02 5.61
CA VAL A 53 -17.28 26.73 5.79
C VAL A 53 -17.74 27.12 7.19
N ILE A 54 -16.90 26.85 8.21
CA ILE A 54 -17.12 27.27 9.59
C ILE A 54 -15.93 28.06 10.12
N CYS A 55 -16.19 29.03 10.98
CA CYS A 55 -15.17 29.72 11.78
C CYS A 55 -15.42 29.48 13.27
N GLY A 56 -14.37 29.66 14.07
CA GLY A 56 -14.49 29.78 15.51
C GLY A 56 -14.92 31.18 15.94
N TYR A 57 -15.20 31.31 17.23
CA TYR A 57 -15.65 32.55 17.86
C TYR A 57 -14.45 33.32 18.43
N ASP A 58 -14.65 34.63 18.67
CA ASP A 58 -13.61 35.54 19.20
C ASP A 58 -13.02 35.09 20.55
N ASP A 59 -13.73 34.24 21.29
CA ASP A 59 -13.31 33.66 22.57
C ASP A 59 -12.38 32.44 22.43
N GLY A 60 -12.03 32.03 21.19
CA GLY A 60 -11.15 30.89 20.93
C GLY A 60 -11.85 29.53 21.02
N THR A 61 -13.18 29.51 20.92
CA THR A 61 -14.00 28.28 20.87
C THR A 61 -14.57 28.05 19.46
N ILE A 62 -15.02 26.83 19.16
CA ILE A 62 -15.79 26.52 17.94
C ILE A 62 -17.20 25.96 18.23
N ARG A 63 -17.48 25.65 19.50
CA ARG A 63 -18.76 25.28 20.09
C ARG A 63 -19.40 24.04 19.44
N PRO A 64 -18.73 22.87 19.45
CA PRO A 64 -19.21 21.66 18.77
C PRO A 64 -20.58 21.17 19.26
N ASP A 65 -20.86 21.31 20.56
CA ASP A 65 -22.11 20.82 21.19
C ASP A 65 -23.25 21.85 21.20
N SER A 66 -23.01 23.07 20.73
CA SER A 66 -24.07 24.07 20.59
C SER A 66 -25.01 23.71 19.45
N TYR A 67 -26.32 23.94 19.62
CA TYR A 67 -27.28 23.82 18.54
C TYR A 67 -27.06 24.92 17.49
N VAL A 68 -27.21 24.57 16.21
CA VAL A 68 -27.10 25.54 15.12
C VAL A 68 -28.45 26.15 14.78
N SER A 69 -28.46 27.45 14.47
CA SER A 69 -29.65 28.12 13.93
C SER A 69 -29.89 27.78 12.45
N VAL A 70 -31.10 28.08 11.96
CA VAL A 70 -31.43 27.97 10.52
C VAL A 70 -30.39 28.73 9.69
N THR A 71 -30.10 29.97 10.06
CA THR A 71 -29.11 30.84 9.41
C THR A 71 -27.70 30.21 9.37
N GLU A 72 -27.22 29.68 10.50
CA GLU A 72 -25.88 29.08 10.56
C GLU A 72 -25.79 27.86 9.65
N PHE A 73 -26.82 27.01 9.66
CA PHE A 73 -26.85 25.83 8.82
C PHE A 73 -26.95 26.18 7.32
N LEU A 74 -27.78 27.16 6.94
CA LEU A 74 -27.86 27.63 5.54
C LEU A 74 -26.53 28.20 5.07
N THR A 75 -25.83 28.96 5.93
CA THR A 75 -24.49 29.47 5.65
C THR A 75 -23.52 28.32 5.39
N MET A 76 -23.54 27.27 6.22
CA MET A 76 -22.72 26.08 6.02
C MET A 76 -23.02 25.39 4.70
N MET A 77 -24.30 25.20 4.34
CA MET A 77 -24.70 24.53 3.09
C MET A 77 -24.31 25.34 1.85
N VAL A 78 -24.58 26.64 1.83
CA VAL A 78 -24.23 27.54 0.71
C VAL A 78 -22.72 27.53 0.46
N LYS A 79 -21.91 27.61 1.51
CA LYS A 79 -20.45 27.50 1.42
C LYS A 79 -19.97 26.12 0.99
N SER A 80 -20.61 25.06 1.50
CA SER A 80 -20.31 23.67 1.11
C SER A 80 -20.59 23.40 -0.37
N LEU A 81 -21.55 24.13 -0.95
CA LEU A 81 -21.86 24.12 -2.39
C LEU A 81 -20.96 25.07 -3.21
N GLY A 82 -19.96 25.70 -2.59
CA GLY A 82 -18.95 26.52 -3.27
C GLY A 82 -19.37 27.95 -3.55
N PHE A 83 -20.44 28.44 -2.93
CA PHE A 83 -20.84 29.84 -3.04
C PHE A 83 -20.32 30.66 -1.85
N GLU A 84 -19.71 31.80 -2.16
CA GLU A 84 -19.27 32.78 -1.18
C GLU A 84 -20.11 34.05 -1.31
N THR A 85 -20.50 34.63 -0.16
CA THR A 85 -21.21 35.91 -0.12
C THR A 85 -20.64 36.75 1.03
N GLU A 86 -20.37 38.02 0.77
CA GLU A 86 -19.94 38.95 1.81
C GLU A 86 -21.13 39.38 2.69
N PRO A 87 -20.97 39.51 4.02
CA PRO A 87 -22.01 40.06 4.89
C PRO A 87 -22.42 41.47 4.43
N GLY A 88 -23.71 41.70 4.18
CA GLY A 88 -24.23 43.02 3.80
C GLY A 88 -24.40 43.98 4.98
N ASP A 89 -24.73 45.25 4.71
CA ASP A 89 -24.95 46.33 5.70
C ASP A 89 -26.19 46.14 6.63
N GLY A 90 -26.68 44.91 6.79
CA GLY A 90 -27.89 44.54 7.54
C GLY A 90 -27.70 43.28 8.38
N TYR A 91 -28.75 42.46 8.50
CA TYR A 91 -28.62 41.14 9.16
C TYR A 91 -27.58 40.30 8.38
N TRP A 92 -26.52 39.89 9.06
CA TRP A 92 -25.27 39.38 8.45
C TRP A 92 -25.48 38.20 7.50
N ALA A 93 -26.49 37.37 7.77
CA ALA A 93 -26.80 36.19 6.98
C ALA A 93 -27.80 36.42 5.85
N THR A 94 -28.32 37.65 5.69
CA THR A 94 -29.24 37.99 4.58
C THR A 94 -28.71 37.52 3.22
N PRO A 95 -27.42 37.72 2.86
CA PRO A 95 -26.88 37.25 1.59
C PRO A 95 -26.90 35.72 1.46
N TYR A 96 -26.60 34.99 2.53
CA TYR A 96 -26.63 33.53 2.56
C TYR A 96 -28.06 32.98 2.48
N ILE A 97 -29.03 33.62 3.13
CA ILE A 97 -30.45 33.26 3.02
C ILE A 97 -30.96 33.49 1.59
N GLN A 98 -30.66 34.65 1.00
CA GLN A 98 -31.03 34.94 -0.39
C GLN A 98 -30.40 33.94 -1.35
N LYS A 99 -29.13 33.56 -1.12
CA LYS A 99 -28.47 32.55 -1.94
C LYS A 99 -29.07 31.17 -1.75
N ALA A 100 -29.42 30.78 -0.53
CA ALA A 100 -30.12 29.52 -0.27
C ALA A 100 -31.48 29.45 -0.99
N VAL A 101 -32.23 30.56 -1.06
CA VAL A 101 -33.46 30.66 -1.85
C VAL A 101 -33.17 30.54 -3.35
N GLU A 102 -32.14 31.23 -3.86
CA GLU A 102 -31.73 31.15 -5.28
C GLU A 102 -31.35 29.73 -5.69
N LEU A 103 -30.70 28.98 -4.79
CA LEU A 103 -30.30 27.59 -4.98
C LEU A 103 -31.43 26.59 -4.76
N GLY A 104 -32.62 27.06 -4.36
CA GLY A 104 -33.75 26.19 -4.05
C GLY A 104 -33.56 25.33 -2.81
N LEU A 105 -32.63 25.69 -1.91
CA LEU A 105 -32.44 24.98 -0.64
C LEU A 105 -33.63 25.16 0.28
N ILE A 106 -34.23 26.35 0.25
CA ILE A 106 -35.42 26.76 1.01
C ILE A 106 -36.33 27.62 0.12
N GLU A 107 -37.62 27.71 0.48
CA GLU A 107 -38.57 28.63 -0.14
C GLU A 107 -38.44 30.05 0.43
N PRO A 108 -38.85 31.10 -0.31
CA PRO A 108 -38.98 32.45 0.24
C PRO A 108 -39.91 32.45 1.47
N ASP A 109 -39.47 33.10 2.54
CA ASP A 109 -40.22 33.24 3.81
C ASP A 109 -40.58 31.90 4.49
N GLU A 110 -39.86 30.79 4.20
CA GLU A 110 -40.12 29.48 4.79
C GLU A 110 -40.02 29.47 6.33
N TYR A 111 -39.12 30.27 6.90
CA TYR A 111 -38.93 30.40 8.34
C TYR A 111 -39.33 31.80 8.82
N SER A 112 -40.16 31.87 9.86
CA SER A 112 -40.56 33.14 10.49
C SER A 112 -39.48 33.73 11.41
N ASP A 113 -38.54 32.89 11.84
CA ASP A 113 -37.38 33.25 12.67
C ASP A 113 -36.18 32.39 12.24
N TYR A 114 -35.18 33.03 11.61
CA TYR A 114 -33.99 32.35 11.10
C TYR A 114 -32.89 32.17 12.16
N ASP A 115 -33.03 32.79 13.33
CA ASP A 115 -32.15 32.58 14.48
C ASP A 115 -32.61 31.41 15.36
N ALA A 116 -33.79 30.85 15.10
CA ALA A 116 -34.28 29.64 15.76
C ALA A 116 -33.39 28.42 15.46
N THR A 117 -33.24 27.52 16.43
CA THR A 117 -32.48 26.26 16.27
C THR A 117 -33.14 25.31 15.27
N LEU A 118 -32.33 24.68 14.42
CA LEU A 118 -32.81 23.80 13.36
C LEU A 118 -33.03 22.36 13.85
N THR A 119 -34.18 21.77 13.51
CA THR A 119 -34.44 20.34 13.76
C THR A 119 -33.81 19.44 12.69
N ARG A 120 -33.65 18.15 13.02
CA ARG A 120 -33.13 17.14 12.08
C ARG A 120 -33.97 16.98 10.82
N SER A 121 -35.30 17.07 10.93
CA SER A 121 -36.19 17.00 9.76
C SER A 121 -36.02 18.19 8.82
N GLN A 122 -35.87 19.40 9.37
CA GLN A 122 -35.63 20.61 8.58
C GLN A 122 -34.25 20.58 7.90
N ALA A 123 -33.22 20.09 8.62
CA ALA A 123 -31.90 19.88 8.03
C ALA A 123 -31.95 18.89 6.86
N ALA A 124 -32.66 17.76 7.02
CA ALA A 124 -32.83 16.77 5.95
C ALA A 124 -33.49 17.35 4.70
N LYS A 125 -34.48 18.25 4.84
CA LYS A 125 -35.08 18.98 3.71
C LYS A 125 -34.06 19.82 2.96
N ILE A 126 -33.32 20.67 3.67
CA ILE A 126 -32.30 21.55 3.08
C ILE A 126 -31.24 20.73 2.35
N ILE A 127 -30.79 19.62 2.95
CA ILE A 127 -29.79 18.72 2.36
C ILE A 127 -30.33 18.04 1.11
N ALA A 128 -31.53 17.48 1.16
CA ALA A 128 -32.12 16.79 0.02
C ALA A 128 -32.31 17.74 -1.17
N ASN A 129 -32.65 19.01 -0.91
CA ASN A 129 -32.71 20.05 -1.93
C ASN A 129 -31.32 20.43 -2.50
N ALA A 130 -30.25 20.26 -1.71
CA ALA A 130 -28.88 20.50 -2.15
C ALA A 130 -28.31 19.40 -3.06
N LEU A 131 -29.01 18.26 -3.20
CA LEU A 131 -28.51 17.11 -3.96
C LEU A 131 -28.97 17.12 -5.41
N SER A 132 -28.04 16.83 -6.32
CA SER A 132 -28.34 16.63 -7.74
C SER A 132 -28.99 15.27 -8.03
N ASP A 133 -28.73 14.25 -7.21
CA ASP A 133 -29.36 12.93 -7.26
C ASP A 133 -30.29 12.72 -6.06
N THR A 134 -31.59 12.72 -6.34
CA THR A 134 -32.67 12.51 -5.37
C THR A 134 -33.39 11.17 -5.56
N ALA A 135 -32.91 10.31 -6.46
CA ALA A 135 -33.56 9.02 -6.73
C ALA A 135 -33.34 8.05 -5.56
N ILE A 136 -34.40 7.44 -5.04
CA ILE A 136 -34.31 6.42 -3.98
C ILE A 136 -34.42 5.04 -4.65
N ALA A 137 -33.43 4.18 -4.43
CA ALA A 137 -33.37 2.87 -5.06
C ALA A 137 -34.46 1.90 -4.55
N ASP A 138 -34.74 1.91 -3.24
CA ASP A 138 -35.83 1.15 -2.62
C ASP A 138 -36.37 1.89 -1.39
N GLU A 139 -37.49 2.57 -1.57
CA GLU A 139 -38.13 3.38 -0.52
C GLU A 139 -38.53 2.55 0.70
N ASN A 140 -39.01 1.32 0.50
CA ASN A 140 -39.45 0.46 1.60
C ASN A 140 -38.26 -0.03 2.43
N ALA A 141 -37.15 -0.36 1.77
CA ALA A 141 -35.92 -0.76 2.45
C ALA A 141 -35.31 0.38 3.27
N VAL A 142 -35.33 1.62 2.75
CA VAL A 142 -34.84 2.80 3.49
C VAL A 142 -35.75 3.11 4.68
N LYS A 143 -37.07 3.08 4.47
CA LYS A 143 -38.06 3.28 5.54
C LYS A 143 -37.89 2.28 6.68
N ALA A 144 -37.62 1.01 6.38
CA ALA A 144 -37.42 -0.03 7.39
C ALA A 144 -36.19 0.19 8.28
N LYS A 145 -35.23 1.02 7.85
CA LYS A 145 -34.02 1.38 8.62
C LYS A 145 -34.23 2.56 9.57
N ILE A 146 -35.38 3.22 9.51
CA ILE A 146 -35.70 4.40 10.33
C ILE A 146 -36.79 3.99 11.32
N TYR A 147 -36.40 3.65 12.55
CA TYR A 147 -37.31 3.00 13.50
C TYR A 147 -38.44 3.90 13.99
N ASP A 148 -38.19 5.20 14.09
CA ASP A 148 -39.14 6.24 14.42
C ASP A 148 -39.69 6.95 13.17
N TYR A 149 -39.68 6.29 12.00
CA TYR A 149 -40.18 6.87 10.75
C TYR A 149 -41.61 7.40 10.85
N ALA A 150 -42.44 6.76 11.70
CA ALA A 150 -43.81 7.18 11.95
C ALA A 150 -43.91 8.53 12.67
N GLU A 151 -42.86 8.98 13.35
CA GLU A 151 -42.79 10.25 14.08
C GLU A 151 -42.37 11.44 13.18
N ILE A 152 -41.89 11.15 11.96
CA ILE A 152 -41.54 12.18 10.99
C ILE A 152 -42.82 12.79 10.43
N ALA A 153 -42.95 14.12 10.44
CA ALA A 153 -44.09 14.79 9.82
C ALA A 153 -44.16 14.48 8.32
N GLU A 154 -45.38 14.32 7.78
CA GLU A 154 -45.59 13.87 6.40
C GLU A 154 -44.84 14.72 5.36
N GLU A 155 -44.72 16.02 5.60
CA GLU A 155 -44.01 16.96 4.72
C GLU A 155 -42.49 16.74 4.66
N TYR A 156 -41.88 16.15 5.69
CA TYR A 156 -40.44 15.89 5.74
C TYR A 156 -40.06 14.47 5.30
N LYS A 157 -41.00 13.54 5.24
CA LYS A 157 -40.73 12.12 4.91
C LYS A 157 -39.97 11.91 3.60
N PRO A 158 -40.34 12.54 2.46
CA PRO A 158 -39.60 12.36 1.22
C PRO A 158 -38.14 12.80 1.34
N TYR A 159 -37.89 13.93 2.00
CA TYR A 159 -36.55 14.48 2.16
C TYR A 159 -35.69 13.67 3.13
N VAL A 160 -36.28 13.17 4.21
CA VAL A 160 -35.56 12.29 5.14
C VAL A 160 -35.17 10.99 4.44
N LEU A 161 -36.05 10.40 3.62
CA LEU A 161 -35.72 9.20 2.86
C LEU A 161 -34.57 9.45 1.86
N ILE A 162 -34.58 10.59 1.15
CA ILE A 162 -33.49 10.96 0.25
C ILE A 162 -32.18 11.12 1.04
N ALA A 163 -32.16 11.93 2.10
CA ALA A 163 -30.96 12.20 2.87
C ALA A 163 -30.38 10.94 3.54
N TYR A 164 -31.25 10.00 3.94
CA TYR A 164 -30.88 8.72 4.55
C TYR A 164 -30.37 7.72 3.50
N ASP A 165 -31.04 7.58 2.36
CA ASP A 165 -30.60 6.72 1.24
C ASP A 165 -29.23 7.15 0.72
N LYS A 166 -29.00 8.47 0.60
CA LYS A 166 -27.74 9.03 0.14
C LYS A 166 -26.64 9.01 1.21
N LYS A 167 -26.93 8.49 2.41
CA LYS A 167 -26.03 8.36 3.57
C LYS A 167 -25.48 9.69 4.10
N ILE A 168 -26.22 10.79 3.90
CA ILE A 168 -25.81 12.11 4.39
C ILE A 168 -26.25 12.29 5.84
N VAL A 169 -27.47 11.88 6.16
CA VAL A 169 -27.98 11.83 7.54
C VAL A 169 -28.21 10.37 7.95
N ASN A 170 -27.85 10.02 9.19
CA ASN A 170 -28.06 8.69 9.77
C ASN A 170 -28.90 8.79 11.04
N GLY A 171 -29.49 7.67 11.47
CA GLY A 171 -30.08 7.54 12.81
C GLY A 171 -29.02 7.49 13.92
N ASN A 172 -29.47 7.55 15.16
CA ASN A 172 -28.64 7.30 16.34
C ASN A 172 -28.32 5.78 16.48
N HIS A 173 -27.65 5.38 17.56
CA HIS A 173 -27.26 3.98 17.81
C HIS A 173 -28.44 2.99 17.87
N ASP A 174 -29.67 3.48 18.06
CA ASP A 174 -30.91 2.69 18.08
C ASP A 174 -31.67 2.74 16.74
N ASN A 175 -31.05 3.27 15.67
CA ASN A 175 -31.65 3.54 14.36
C ASN A 175 -32.84 4.52 14.38
N CYS A 176 -32.98 5.32 15.44
CA CYS A 176 -33.95 6.42 15.49
C CYS A 176 -33.38 7.66 14.80
N PHE A 177 -34.17 8.27 13.91
CA PHE A 177 -33.85 9.51 13.23
C PHE A 177 -34.02 10.74 14.12
N GLU A 178 -34.86 10.71 15.15
CA GLU A 178 -35.15 11.79 16.10
C GLU A 178 -35.62 13.08 15.41
N PRO A 179 -36.78 13.07 14.72
CA PRO A 179 -37.17 14.12 13.76
C PRO A 179 -37.25 15.53 14.34
N ASN A 180 -37.59 15.67 15.62
CA ASN A 180 -37.78 16.95 16.31
C ASN A 180 -36.57 17.39 17.15
N ARG A 181 -35.49 16.60 17.19
CA ARG A 181 -34.29 16.97 17.93
C ARG A 181 -33.53 18.05 17.15
N ASN A 182 -33.03 19.05 17.86
CA ASN A 182 -32.14 20.07 17.30
C ASN A 182 -30.77 19.48 16.97
N ILE A 183 -30.17 19.91 15.87
CA ILE A 183 -28.84 19.47 15.44
C ILE A 183 -27.74 20.30 16.12
N THR A 184 -26.69 19.62 16.60
CA THR A 184 -25.50 20.31 17.11
C THR A 184 -24.60 20.79 15.97
N ARG A 185 -23.69 21.72 16.25
CA ARG A 185 -22.73 22.23 15.28
C ARG A 185 -21.76 21.16 14.79
N ALA A 186 -21.40 20.20 15.63
CA ALA A 186 -20.64 19.02 15.26
C ALA A 186 -21.41 18.11 14.29
N GLU A 187 -22.71 17.87 14.54
CA GLU A 187 -23.55 17.08 13.64
C GLU A 187 -23.81 17.78 12.31
N ALA A 188 -24.07 19.10 12.34
CA ALA A 188 -24.15 19.94 11.15
C ALA A 188 -22.86 19.88 10.32
N SER A 189 -21.71 19.79 11.00
CA SER A 189 -20.41 19.68 10.36
C SER A 189 -20.20 18.32 9.68
N VAL A 190 -20.64 17.22 10.30
CA VAL A 190 -20.66 15.89 9.67
C VAL A 190 -21.50 15.92 8.39
N ILE A 191 -22.68 16.54 8.44
CA ILE A 191 -23.58 16.67 7.29
C ILE A 191 -22.91 17.47 6.16
N ALA A 192 -22.32 18.63 6.48
CA ALA A 192 -21.64 19.47 5.51
C ALA A 192 -20.46 18.73 4.84
N VAL A 193 -19.62 18.04 5.61
CA VAL A 193 -18.50 17.25 5.06
C VAL A 193 -19.01 16.13 4.15
N ARG A 194 -20.05 15.40 4.55
CA ARG A 194 -20.63 14.34 3.70
C ARG A 194 -21.20 14.89 2.40
N LEU A 195 -21.84 16.06 2.43
CA LEU A 195 -22.30 16.73 1.22
C LEU A 195 -21.12 17.11 0.30
N ILE A 196 -20.06 17.68 0.87
CA ILE A 196 -18.83 18.03 0.15
C ILE A 196 -18.20 16.79 -0.47
N ASP A 197 -18.06 15.70 0.29
CA ASP A 197 -17.48 14.44 -0.15
C ASP A 197 -18.30 13.80 -1.27
N LYS A 198 -19.64 13.79 -1.12
CA LYS A 198 -20.57 13.32 -2.16
C LYS A 198 -20.43 14.11 -3.46
N ASN A 199 -20.13 15.40 -3.36
CA ASN A 199 -19.92 16.28 -4.50
C ASN A 199 -18.48 16.20 -5.07
N GLY A 200 -17.58 15.43 -4.47
CA GLY A 200 -16.17 15.34 -4.87
C GLY A 200 -15.37 16.59 -4.52
N GLY A 201 -15.68 17.25 -3.41
CA GLY A 201 -15.10 18.52 -2.95
C GLY A 201 -16.03 19.72 -3.11
N ILE A 202 -15.62 20.87 -2.57
CA ILE A 202 -16.32 22.16 -2.78
C ILE A 202 -16.04 22.61 -4.22
N LYS A 203 -17.07 22.60 -5.07
CA LYS A 203 -16.98 23.02 -6.47
C LYS A 203 -17.57 24.41 -6.62
N LYS A 204 -16.79 25.40 -7.06
CA LYS A 204 -17.33 26.73 -7.39
C LYS A 204 -18.30 26.59 -8.59
N PRO A 205 -19.48 27.25 -8.58
CA PRO A 205 -20.48 27.11 -9.62
C PRO A 205 -20.11 27.89 -10.90
N ASP A 206 -20.45 27.31 -12.05
CA ASP A 206 -20.13 27.84 -13.39
C ASP A 206 -21.14 28.94 -13.78
N ASN A 207 -20.74 30.21 -13.73
CA ASN A 207 -21.62 31.34 -14.05
C ASN A 207 -21.60 31.62 -15.56
N GLY A 208 -22.47 30.96 -16.32
CA GLY A 208 -22.61 31.21 -17.76
C GLY A 208 -23.11 32.63 -18.10
N ASN A 209 -22.24 33.45 -18.70
CA ASN A 209 -22.52 34.43 -19.77
C ASN A 209 -21.27 35.25 -20.14
N GLY A 210 -20.82 35.18 -21.41
CA GLY A 210 -19.96 36.22 -22.02
C GLY A 210 -20.79 37.42 -22.53
N PRO A 211 -20.23 38.56 -22.99
CA PRO A 211 -18.87 38.74 -23.54
C PRO A 211 -18.08 40.01 -23.09
N ASN A 212 -16.75 39.97 -23.31
CA ASN A 212 -15.76 41.06 -23.42
C ASN A 212 -15.44 42.03 -22.24
N ASN A 213 -14.12 42.12 -22.00
CA ASN A 213 -13.28 43.19 -21.42
C ASN A 213 -13.00 43.22 -19.90
N ASN A 214 -11.77 42.80 -19.58
CA ASN A 214 -10.83 43.33 -18.58
C ASN A 214 -11.40 43.92 -17.28
N SER A 215 -11.37 43.13 -16.21
CA SER A 215 -10.59 43.41 -14.99
C SER A 215 -10.72 42.22 -14.04
N GLY A 216 -9.63 41.87 -13.35
CA GLY A 216 -9.40 40.56 -12.76
C GLY A 216 -10.39 40.15 -11.67
N ASP A 217 -10.71 38.85 -11.72
CA ASP A 217 -11.44 38.10 -10.71
C ASP A 217 -10.76 36.73 -10.57
N VAL A 218 -10.76 36.18 -9.36
CA VAL A 218 -9.98 35.01 -8.92
C VAL A 218 -10.48 33.70 -9.58
N THR A 219 -9.85 33.45 -10.72
CA THR A 219 -9.63 32.29 -11.62
C THR A 219 -10.32 30.94 -11.39
N SER A 220 -10.95 30.43 -12.47
CA SER A 220 -11.35 29.05 -12.70
C SER A 220 -10.15 28.15 -13.07
N SER A 221 -10.12 26.90 -12.59
CA SER A 221 -9.17 25.86 -13.04
C SER A 221 -9.16 25.74 -14.58
N ALA A 222 -8.00 25.66 -15.22
CA ALA A 222 -7.93 25.41 -16.67
C ALA A 222 -8.16 23.93 -16.98
N LYS A 223 -8.71 23.65 -18.17
CA LYS A 223 -8.97 22.30 -18.67
C LYS A 223 -8.16 22.06 -19.95
N LEU A 224 -7.44 20.95 -20.02
CA LEU A 224 -6.77 20.46 -21.22
C LEU A 224 -7.32 19.08 -21.56
N TYR A 225 -7.37 18.75 -22.84
CA TYR A 225 -7.91 17.48 -23.34
C TYR A 225 -6.88 16.76 -24.18
N VAL A 226 -6.78 15.45 -23.96
CA VAL A 226 -5.91 14.53 -24.69
C VAL A 226 -6.80 13.39 -25.22
N ALA A 227 -6.64 12.98 -26.48
CA ALA A 227 -7.45 11.94 -27.10
C ALA A 227 -6.61 11.05 -28.04
N PRO A 228 -6.92 9.75 -28.22
CA PRO A 228 -6.15 8.87 -29.10
C PRO A 228 -6.20 9.28 -30.58
N ASN A 229 -7.25 10.01 -30.98
CA ASN A 229 -7.43 10.58 -32.31
C ASN A 229 -7.10 12.09 -32.38
N GLY A 230 -6.47 12.65 -31.33
CA GLY A 230 -6.04 14.04 -31.27
C GLY A 230 -4.79 14.33 -32.10
N SER A 231 -4.23 15.53 -31.92
CA SER A 231 -2.98 15.96 -32.57
C SER A 231 -2.21 16.89 -31.65
N ASP A 232 -0.90 16.69 -31.49
CA ASP A 232 -0.06 17.57 -30.65
C ASP A 232 0.19 18.96 -31.25
N ASN A 233 -0.29 19.19 -32.48
CA ASN A 233 -0.38 20.52 -33.08
C ASN A 233 -1.68 21.26 -32.73
N ASN A 234 -2.63 20.60 -32.07
CA ASN A 234 -3.86 21.22 -31.61
C ASN A 234 -3.61 22.10 -30.37
N ASP A 235 -4.62 22.81 -29.90
CA ASP A 235 -4.54 23.70 -28.74
C ASP A 235 -4.87 23.03 -27.40
N GLY A 236 -5.31 21.77 -27.41
CA GLY A 236 -5.68 21.04 -26.20
C GLY A 236 -7.08 21.36 -25.68
N SER A 237 -7.91 22.06 -26.46
CA SER A 237 -9.34 22.24 -26.17
C SER A 237 -10.10 20.93 -26.39
N GLU A 238 -11.34 20.85 -25.87
CA GLU A 238 -12.17 19.65 -26.04
C GLU A 238 -12.47 19.34 -27.52
N SER A 239 -12.65 20.39 -28.33
CA SER A 239 -12.88 20.28 -29.78
C SER A 239 -11.61 19.93 -30.57
N SER A 240 -10.44 20.25 -30.03
CA SER A 240 -9.14 20.06 -30.66
C SER A 240 -8.14 19.52 -29.62
N PRO A 241 -8.31 18.27 -29.16
CA PRO A 241 -7.48 17.72 -28.10
C PRO A 241 -6.06 17.42 -28.58
N PHE A 242 -5.10 17.42 -27.66
CA PHE A 242 -3.75 16.90 -27.90
C PHE A 242 -3.80 15.40 -28.21
N ALA A 243 -2.78 14.86 -28.86
CA ALA A 243 -2.63 13.41 -29.05
C ALA A 243 -2.00 12.75 -27.83
N THR A 244 -1.07 13.45 -27.15
CA THR A 244 -0.24 12.87 -26.09
C THR A 244 -0.38 13.60 -24.76
N VAL A 245 -0.20 12.84 -23.67
CA VAL A 245 -0.14 13.39 -22.31
C VAL A 245 1.11 14.25 -22.12
N GLN A 246 2.20 13.89 -22.80
CA GLN A 246 3.46 14.63 -22.83
C GLN A 246 3.24 16.06 -23.32
N LYS A 247 2.39 16.26 -24.33
CA LYS A 247 2.07 17.60 -24.84
C LYS A 247 1.28 18.43 -23.85
N ALA A 248 0.30 17.83 -23.15
CA ALA A 248 -0.42 18.51 -22.08
C ALA A 248 0.51 18.95 -20.94
N LYS A 249 1.43 18.06 -20.52
CA LYS A 249 2.46 18.37 -19.52
C LYS A 249 3.38 19.51 -19.97
N GLU A 250 3.86 19.51 -21.22
CA GLU A 250 4.69 20.59 -21.76
C GLU A 250 3.95 21.93 -21.75
N THR A 251 2.66 21.93 -22.10
CA THR A 251 1.80 23.11 -22.02
C THR A 251 1.73 23.66 -20.60
N ILE A 252 1.53 22.80 -19.59
CA ILE A 252 1.50 23.19 -18.17
C ILE A 252 2.86 23.73 -17.72
N ARG A 253 3.95 23.07 -18.11
CA ARG A 253 5.32 23.56 -17.83
C ARG A 253 5.54 24.97 -18.37
N ASN A 254 5.05 25.24 -19.57
CA ASN A 254 5.14 26.58 -20.17
C ASN A 254 4.27 27.60 -19.39
N MET A 255 3.11 27.20 -18.88
CA MET A 255 2.30 28.05 -17.99
C MET A 255 3.05 28.38 -16.70
N ASN A 256 3.72 27.40 -16.09
CA ASN A 256 4.56 27.61 -14.90
C ASN A 256 5.72 28.57 -15.19
N ALA A 257 6.46 28.33 -16.29
CA ALA A 257 7.56 29.21 -16.69
C ALA A 257 7.12 30.65 -16.96
N ALA A 258 5.88 30.84 -17.43
CA ALA A 258 5.26 32.14 -17.64
C ALA A 258 4.60 32.74 -16.38
N ASN A 259 4.62 32.05 -15.23
CA ASN A 259 3.86 32.39 -14.03
C ASN A 259 2.35 32.59 -14.29
N SER A 260 1.81 31.83 -15.23
CA SER A 260 0.43 31.91 -15.70
C SER A 260 -0.40 30.69 -15.31
N LEU A 261 0.06 29.89 -14.35
CA LEU A 261 -0.73 28.78 -13.84
C LEU A 261 -1.99 29.34 -13.17
N PRO A 262 -3.20 28.95 -13.62
CA PRO A 262 -4.44 29.48 -13.07
C PRO A 262 -4.59 29.05 -11.61
N GLU A 263 -5.20 29.91 -10.80
CA GLU A 263 -5.63 29.51 -9.47
C GLU A 263 -6.83 28.55 -9.61
N GLY A 264 -6.87 27.52 -8.76
CA GLY A 264 -7.63 26.28 -8.99
C GLY A 264 -6.90 25.22 -9.82
N GLY A 265 -5.77 25.55 -10.45
CA GLY A 265 -4.89 24.56 -11.10
C GLY A 265 -5.36 24.11 -12.49
N VAL A 266 -4.83 22.98 -12.97
CA VAL A 266 -5.11 22.46 -14.32
C VAL A 266 -5.59 21.03 -14.24
N THR A 267 -6.75 20.75 -14.86
CA THR A 267 -7.22 19.38 -15.07
C THR A 267 -6.96 18.96 -16.51
N VAL A 268 -6.21 17.87 -16.69
CA VAL A 268 -5.97 17.20 -17.96
C VAL A 268 -6.92 16.02 -18.07
N TYR A 269 -7.93 16.15 -18.93
CA TYR A 269 -8.89 15.11 -19.25
C TYR A 269 -8.38 14.23 -20.38
N LEU A 270 -8.24 12.93 -20.10
CA LEU A 270 -7.95 11.89 -21.06
C LEU A 270 -9.26 11.35 -21.62
N ARG A 271 -9.45 11.42 -22.93
CA ARG A 271 -10.61 10.82 -23.61
C ARG A 271 -10.46 9.31 -23.70
N GLY A 272 -11.59 8.62 -23.79
CA GLY A 272 -11.70 7.17 -23.75
C GLY A 272 -10.88 6.48 -24.84
N GLY A 273 -10.23 5.38 -24.45
CA GLY A 273 -9.38 4.57 -25.32
C GLY A 273 -8.08 4.13 -24.67
N THR A 274 -7.25 3.46 -25.47
CA THR A 274 -5.93 2.97 -25.04
C THR A 274 -4.83 3.83 -25.66
N TYR A 275 -3.95 4.33 -24.81
CA TYR A 275 -2.75 5.09 -25.14
C TYR A 275 -1.54 4.17 -24.99
N TYR A 276 -1.06 3.63 -26.10
CA TYR A 276 0.16 2.81 -26.12
C TYR A 276 1.39 3.72 -26.05
N ILE A 277 2.29 3.44 -25.11
CA ILE A 277 3.52 4.22 -24.89
C ILE A 277 4.76 3.31 -24.88
N ASP A 278 5.83 3.80 -25.48
CA ASP A 278 7.17 3.20 -25.46
C ASP A 278 8.09 3.86 -24.42
N GLU A 279 7.74 5.06 -23.97
CA GLU A 279 8.38 5.78 -22.88
C GLU A 279 7.35 6.47 -21.96
N GLY A 280 7.53 6.31 -20.66
CA GLY A 280 6.72 6.96 -19.64
C GLY A 280 7.07 8.44 -19.40
N MET A 281 6.37 9.05 -18.45
CA MET A 281 6.36 10.50 -18.29
C MET A 281 7.09 10.92 -17.03
N THR A 282 8.18 11.67 -17.19
CA THR A 282 8.91 12.28 -16.05
C THR A 282 8.38 13.68 -15.75
N PHE A 283 7.95 13.90 -14.52
CA PHE A 283 7.48 15.17 -13.97
C PHE A 283 8.57 15.74 -13.08
N THR A 284 9.09 16.91 -13.42
CA THR A 284 10.11 17.60 -12.62
C THR A 284 9.48 18.77 -11.87
N LYS A 285 10.26 19.52 -11.09
CA LYS A 285 9.79 20.71 -10.35
C LYS A 285 9.10 21.75 -11.24
N GLU A 286 9.49 21.83 -12.51
CA GLU A 286 8.89 22.73 -13.48
C GLU A 286 7.48 22.32 -13.91
N ASP A 287 7.08 21.07 -13.64
CA ASP A 287 5.73 20.55 -13.89
C ASP A 287 4.81 20.59 -12.67
N SER A 288 5.33 21.04 -11.52
CA SER A 288 4.59 21.07 -10.26
C SER A 288 3.38 22.00 -10.33
N GLY A 289 2.33 21.63 -9.60
CA GLY A 289 1.33 22.60 -9.16
C GLY A 289 1.87 23.44 -8.00
N LYS A 290 0.95 24.07 -7.28
CA LYS A 290 1.20 24.75 -6.02
C LYS A 290 -0.04 24.67 -5.15
N GLU A 291 0.06 25.06 -3.89
CA GLU A 291 -1.10 25.18 -3.00
C GLU A 291 -2.22 25.99 -3.66
N GLY A 292 -3.44 25.46 -3.63
CA GLY A 292 -4.60 26.04 -4.31
C GLY A 292 -4.56 25.97 -5.85
N SER A 293 -3.55 25.37 -6.47
CA SER A 293 -3.40 25.22 -7.93
C SER A 293 -2.80 23.86 -8.33
N THR A 294 -3.43 22.76 -7.91
CA THR A 294 -3.01 21.38 -8.19
C THR A 294 -3.16 21.02 -9.67
N ILE A 295 -2.24 20.20 -10.20
CA ILE A 295 -2.37 19.61 -11.54
C ILE A 295 -3.01 18.24 -11.42
N THR A 296 -4.09 17.96 -12.14
CA THR A 296 -4.78 16.66 -12.11
C THR A 296 -4.80 16.01 -13.49
N TYR A 297 -4.33 14.78 -13.60
CA TYR A 297 -4.50 13.92 -14.78
C TYR A 297 -5.60 12.89 -14.48
N THR A 298 -6.68 12.92 -15.26
CA THR A 298 -7.84 12.04 -15.03
C THR A 298 -8.50 11.62 -16.33
N SER A 299 -9.24 10.51 -16.33
CA SER A 299 -10.17 10.22 -17.41
C SER A 299 -11.26 11.29 -17.50
N TYR A 300 -11.79 11.48 -18.71
CA TYR A 300 -13.01 12.24 -18.93
C TYR A 300 -14.19 11.50 -18.27
N PRO A 301 -15.12 12.21 -17.59
CA PRO A 301 -16.22 11.56 -16.88
C PRO A 301 -17.00 10.58 -17.75
N GLY A 302 -17.14 9.33 -17.27
CA GLY A 302 -17.85 8.25 -17.96
C GLY A 302 -17.06 7.58 -19.11
N GLU A 303 -15.79 7.92 -19.30
CA GLU A 303 -14.94 7.31 -20.33
C GLU A 303 -13.83 6.45 -19.69
N ALA A 304 -13.65 5.22 -20.20
CA ALA A 304 -12.58 4.33 -19.76
C ALA A 304 -11.26 4.68 -20.46
N VAL A 305 -10.20 4.89 -19.67
CA VAL A 305 -8.87 5.26 -20.16
C VAL A 305 -7.85 4.23 -19.72
N THR A 306 -7.06 3.74 -20.68
CA THR A 306 -5.91 2.88 -20.43
C THR A 306 -4.63 3.51 -20.96
N ILE A 307 -3.61 3.64 -20.13
CA ILE A 307 -2.23 3.91 -20.56
C ILE A 307 -1.47 2.59 -20.49
N SER A 308 -1.04 2.09 -21.65
CA SER A 308 -0.49 0.74 -21.80
C SER A 308 0.96 0.80 -22.26
N GLY A 309 1.83 0.12 -21.50
CA GLY A 309 3.20 -0.21 -21.89
C GLY A 309 3.33 -1.50 -22.69
N GLN A 310 2.20 -2.12 -23.06
CA GLN A 310 2.20 -3.34 -23.88
C GLN A 310 2.39 -3.02 -25.35
N VAL A 311 3.04 -3.93 -26.07
CA VAL A 311 2.93 -3.99 -27.52
C VAL A 311 1.87 -5.05 -27.87
N PRO A 312 0.73 -4.67 -28.50
CA PRO A 312 -0.29 -5.62 -28.92
C PRO A 312 0.28 -6.62 -29.93
N LEU A 313 -0.12 -7.88 -29.79
CA LEU A 313 0.15 -8.92 -30.79
C LEU A 313 -1.14 -9.20 -31.56
N GLU A 314 -1.13 -9.07 -32.89
CA GLU A 314 -2.34 -9.41 -33.65
C GLU A 314 -2.50 -10.94 -33.71
N LYS A 315 -3.73 -11.43 -33.49
CA LYS A 315 -4.02 -12.88 -33.61
C LYS A 315 -3.61 -13.46 -34.96
N GLY A 316 -3.62 -12.66 -36.03
CA GLY A 316 -3.21 -13.08 -37.37
C GLY A 316 -1.72 -13.36 -37.52
N TRP A 317 -0.88 -12.94 -36.57
CA TRP A 317 0.57 -13.22 -36.57
C TRP A 317 0.88 -14.63 -36.08
N PHE A 318 -0.05 -15.26 -35.34
CA PHE A 318 0.15 -16.58 -34.76
C PHE A 318 -0.02 -17.68 -35.81
N THR A 319 1.04 -18.44 -36.03
CA THR A 319 1.08 -19.59 -36.94
C THR A 319 1.40 -20.87 -36.16
N ALA A 320 1.33 -22.04 -36.80
CA ALA A 320 1.75 -23.28 -36.14
C ALA A 320 3.25 -23.26 -35.83
N ALA A 321 3.65 -23.78 -34.67
CA ALA A 321 5.07 -23.88 -34.29
C ALA A 321 5.91 -24.59 -35.36
N ASP A 322 7.17 -24.17 -35.51
CA ASP A 322 8.09 -24.78 -36.46
C ASP A 322 8.62 -26.15 -35.99
N ASP A 323 9.25 -26.88 -36.92
CA ASP A 323 9.78 -28.21 -36.62
C ASP A 323 10.95 -28.17 -35.62
N THR A 324 11.64 -27.03 -35.50
CA THR A 324 12.73 -26.88 -34.51
C THR A 324 12.17 -26.98 -33.11
N ALA A 325 11.13 -26.19 -32.80
CA ALA A 325 10.45 -26.25 -31.52
C ALA A 325 9.76 -27.60 -31.30
N LYS A 326 8.99 -28.08 -32.28
CA LYS A 326 8.27 -29.37 -32.18
C LYS A 326 9.18 -30.56 -31.91
N ASN A 327 10.42 -30.54 -32.40
CA ASN A 327 11.38 -31.61 -32.16
C ASN A 327 11.93 -31.59 -30.73
N VAL A 328 12.11 -30.40 -30.14
CA VAL A 328 12.62 -30.20 -28.76
C VAL A 328 11.57 -30.55 -27.70
N MET A 329 10.32 -30.12 -27.89
CA MET A 329 9.22 -30.33 -26.94
C MET A 329 9.01 -31.82 -26.61
N ILE A 330 8.85 -32.17 -25.33
CA ILE A 330 8.68 -33.55 -24.89
C ILE A 330 7.28 -34.08 -25.25
N ASP A 331 6.23 -33.31 -24.94
CA ASP A 331 4.86 -33.68 -25.29
C ASP A 331 4.55 -33.33 -26.76
N LYS A 332 4.44 -34.37 -27.59
CA LYS A 332 4.17 -34.22 -29.03
C LYS A 332 2.72 -33.85 -29.34
N ASN A 333 1.77 -34.13 -28.44
CA ASN A 333 0.40 -33.67 -28.59
C ASN A 333 0.33 -32.16 -28.34
N ALA A 334 0.99 -31.66 -27.29
CA ALA A 334 1.11 -30.23 -27.05
C ALA A 334 1.84 -29.53 -28.20
N ALA A 335 2.94 -30.09 -28.69
CA ALA A 335 3.70 -29.55 -29.83
C ALA A 335 2.85 -29.35 -31.10
N SER A 336 1.79 -30.14 -31.29
CA SER A 336 0.88 -29.96 -32.43
C SER A 336 -0.09 -28.77 -32.29
N LYS A 337 -0.25 -28.25 -31.07
CA LYS A 337 -1.19 -27.18 -30.71
C LYS A 337 -0.52 -25.84 -30.42
N VAL A 338 0.79 -25.84 -30.15
CA VAL A 338 1.55 -24.62 -29.90
C VAL A 338 1.58 -23.73 -31.13
N LEU A 339 1.30 -22.46 -30.89
CA LEU A 339 1.36 -21.38 -31.86
C LEU A 339 2.70 -20.65 -31.74
N MET A 340 3.11 -19.98 -32.81
CA MET A 340 4.37 -19.26 -32.90
C MET A 340 4.20 -17.92 -33.62
N VAL A 341 4.94 -16.92 -33.14
CA VAL A 341 5.08 -15.60 -33.76
C VAL A 341 6.58 -15.29 -33.88
N ASP A 342 7.02 -14.85 -35.07
CA ASP A 342 8.33 -14.23 -35.24
C ASP A 342 8.21 -12.73 -34.88
N LEU A 343 8.66 -12.37 -33.68
CA LEU A 343 8.52 -11.01 -33.16
C LEU A 343 9.33 -9.99 -33.99
N LYS A 344 10.45 -10.42 -34.58
CA LYS A 344 11.32 -9.54 -35.38
C LYS A 344 10.63 -9.10 -36.66
N GLU A 345 9.85 -9.98 -37.29
CA GLU A 345 9.07 -9.65 -38.48
C GLU A 345 8.03 -8.54 -38.22
N HIS A 346 7.62 -8.37 -36.96
CA HIS A 346 6.69 -7.35 -36.51
C HIS A 346 7.36 -6.18 -35.77
N GLY A 347 8.68 -6.01 -35.91
CA GLY A 347 9.43 -4.89 -35.36
C GLY A 347 9.73 -4.97 -33.86
N ILE A 348 9.35 -6.06 -33.19
CA ILE A 348 9.63 -6.29 -31.78
C ILE A 348 11.00 -6.99 -31.69
N THR A 349 11.99 -6.26 -31.19
CA THR A 349 13.39 -6.72 -31.15
C THR A 349 14.00 -6.84 -29.76
N ASP A 350 13.26 -6.39 -28.74
CA ASP A 350 13.62 -6.50 -27.33
C ASP A 350 12.67 -7.50 -26.66
N TYR A 351 13.22 -8.62 -26.20
CA TYR A 351 12.46 -9.72 -25.59
C TYR A 351 12.57 -9.72 -24.06
N GLY A 352 13.20 -8.68 -23.49
CA GLY A 352 13.69 -8.67 -22.12
C GLY A 352 14.72 -9.76 -21.84
N GLU A 353 15.34 -9.66 -20.67
CA GLU A 353 16.31 -10.64 -20.19
C GLU A 353 15.75 -11.36 -18.96
N LEU A 354 15.96 -12.67 -18.91
CA LEU A 354 15.80 -13.41 -17.67
C LEU A 354 16.91 -13.05 -16.70
N SER A 355 16.58 -13.12 -15.41
CA SER A 355 17.51 -12.73 -14.36
C SER A 355 17.43 -13.61 -13.14
N THR A 356 18.55 -13.65 -12.44
CA THR A 356 18.63 -14.13 -11.07
C THR A 356 17.85 -13.16 -10.18
N ARG A 357 16.94 -13.68 -9.35
CA ARG A 357 16.01 -12.89 -8.54
C ARG A 357 15.70 -13.62 -7.22
N GLY A 358 15.29 -12.87 -6.19
CA GLY A 358 15.02 -13.40 -4.86
C GLY A 358 15.75 -12.66 -3.74
N TYR A 359 15.87 -13.28 -2.56
CA TYR A 359 16.52 -12.69 -1.39
C TYR A 359 18.01 -12.43 -1.62
N HIS A 360 18.48 -11.21 -1.38
CA HIS A 360 19.82 -10.71 -1.73
C HIS A 360 20.18 -10.65 -3.23
N TYR A 361 19.22 -10.86 -4.14
CA TYR A 361 19.47 -10.80 -5.57
C TYR A 361 18.92 -9.54 -6.22
N PHE A 362 19.62 -9.14 -7.27
CA PHE A 362 19.36 -7.97 -8.09
C PHE A 362 19.05 -8.47 -9.48
N ASN A 363 18.00 -7.94 -10.08
CA ASN A 363 17.64 -8.30 -11.44
C ASN A 363 18.84 -7.95 -12.35
N LYS A 364 19.45 -8.96 -12.96
CA LYS A 364 20.56 -8.78 -13.92
C LYS A 364 20.22 -7.74 -15.00
N GLY A 365 18.96 -7.68 -15.41
CA GLY A 365 18.44 -6.59 -16.22
C GLY A 365 18.00 -5.39 -15.37
N ARG A 366 18.15 -4.18 -15.91
CA ARG A 366 17.53 -2.97 -15.33
C ARG A 366 16.01 -3.09 -15.18
N TYR A 367 15.39 -3.96 -15.97
CA TYR A 367 13.95 -4.11 -16.08
C TYR A 367 13.58 -5.60 -16.03
N ALA A 368 12.35 -5.92 -15.66
CA ALA A 368 11.85 -7.29 -15.74
C ALA A 368 11.93 -7.82 -17.19
N GLN A 369 11.81 -9.14 -17.34
CA GLN A 369 11.66 -9.78 -18.64
C GLN A 369 10.38 -9.33 -19.36
N ALA A 370 10.30 -9.54 -20.68
CA ALA A 370 9.02 -9.37 -21.38
C ALA A 370 8.07 -10.53 -21.02
N GLU A 371 6.82 -10.18 -20.79
CA GLU A 371 5.78 -11.10 -20.35
C GLU A 371 4.64 -11.10 -21.34
N LEU A 372 4.15 -12.30 -21.65
CA LEU A 372 2.95 -12.46 -22.46
C LEU A 372 1.73 -12.23 -21.57
N ILE A 373 0.88 -11.30 -21.97
CA ILE A 373 -0.34 -10.93 -21.26
C ILE A 373 -1.52 -11.27 -22.17
N VAL A 374 -2.50 -11.99 -21.64
CA VAL A 374 -3.74 -12.34 -22.34
C VAL A 374 -4.93 -11.99 -21.47
N ASN A 375 -5.84 -11.14 -21.97
CA ASN A 375 -7.00 -10.64 -21.24
C ASN A 375 -6.64 -10.11 -19.83
N ASP A 376 -5.60 -9.29 -19.77
CA ASP A 376 -5.03 -8.71 -18.55
C ASP A 376 -4.44 -9.70 -17.53
N GLU A 377 -4.23 -10.96 -17.92
CA GLU A 377 -3.57 -11.97 -17.08
C GLU A 377 -2.20 -12.37 -17.66
N ASN A 378 -1.17 -12.36 -16.80
CA ASN A 378 0.16 -12.85 -17.15
C ASN A 378 0.12 -14.34 -17.45
N GLN A 379 0.68 -14.73 -18.60
CA GLN A 379 0.85 -16.13 -18.96
C GLN A 379 2.05 -16.72 -18.23
N THR A 380 2.12 -18.05 -18.15
CA THR A 380 3.17 -18.74 -17.40
C THR A 380 4.34 -19.08 -18.32
N LEU A 381 5.58 -18.78 -17.94
CA LEU A 381 6.72 -19.35 -18.65
C LEU A 381 6.68 -20.87 -18.57
N ALA A 382 6.90 -21.55 -19.70
CA ALA A 382 6.93 -23.00 -19.78
C ALA A 382 7.81 -23.59 -18.66
N ARG A 383 7.20 -24.44 -17.82
CA ARG A 383 7.80 -24.88 -16.56
C ARG A 383 7.53 -26.34 -16.29
N TYR A 384 8.40 -26.96 -15.50
CA TYR A 384 8.14 -28.29 -14.96
C TYR A 384 8.46 -28.39 -13.46
N PRO A 385 7.56 -29.01 -12.67
CA PRO A 385 6.22 -29.41 -13.06
C PRO A 385 5.32 -28.20 -13.36
N ASN A 386 4.28 -28.40 -14.17
CA ASN A 386 3.31 -27.36 -14.55
C ASN A 386 2.62 -26.75 -13.33
N SER A 387 2.51 -27.55 -12.25
CA SER A 387 2.07 -27.11 -10.93
C SER A 387 2.87 -27.82 -9.84
N GLY A 388 3.20 -27.12 -8.75
CA GLY A 388 3.98 -27.68 -7.65
C GLY A 388 5.50 -27.66 -7.92
N THR A 389 6.24 -28.51 -7.22
CA THR A 389 7.71 -28.47 -7.17
C THR A 389 8.30 -29.89 -7.05
N LEU A 390 9.59 -30.01 -7.35
CA LEU A 390 10.45 -31.15 -7.13
C LEU A 390 11.22 -30.98 -5.82
N SER A 391 11.45 -32.08 -5.10
CA SER A 391 12.21 -32.07 -3.83
C SER A 391 13.73 -32.06 -4.08
N VAL A 392 14.45 -31.30 -3.27
CA VAL A 392 15.92 -31.29 -3.16
C VAL A 392 16.29 -31.73 -1.74
N PRO A 393 16.54 -33.04 -1.54
CA PRO A 393 16.99 -33.53 -0.24
C PRO A 393 18.26 -32.84 0.23
N THR A 394 18.36 -32.52 1.52
CA THR A 394 19.52 -31.85 2.13
C THR A 394 20.83 -32.59 1.81
N ASP A 395 20.82 -33.93 1.83
CA ASP A 395 21.97 -34.79 1.54
C ASP A 395 22.34 -34.85 0.04
N SER A 396 21.49 -34.30 -0.83
CA SER A 396 21.72 -34.20 -2.27
C SER A 396 22.37 -32.88 -2.68
N VAL A 397 22.41 -31.89 -1.78
CA VAL A 397 23.05 -30.59 -2.03
C VAL A 397 24.57 -30.76 -2.12
N ASP A 398 25.15 -30.07 -3.10
CA ASP A 398 26.59 -30.06 -3.40
C ASP A 398 27.06 -28.60 -3.45
N THR A 399 27.35 -28.05 -2.27
CA THR A 399 27.75 -26.63 -2.11
C THR A 399 29.06 -26.31 -2.83
N ASP A 400 29.97 -27.28 -2.92
CA ASP A 400 31.29 -27.12 -3.55
C ASP A 400 31.16 -26.96 -5.07
N ASN A 401 30.30 -27.77 -5.68
CA ASN A 401 30.00 -27.65 -7.11
C ASN A 401 28.93 -26.62 -7.43
N PHE A 402 28.25 -26.10 -6.39
CA PHE A 402 27.15 -25.15 -6.52
C PHE A 402 25.98 -25.76 -7.29
N GLY A 403 25.63 -26.95 -6.85
CA GLY A 403 24.57 -27.75 -7.43
C GLY A 403 23.88 -28.64 -6.42
N PHE A 404 23.04 -29.53 -6.94
CA PHE A 404 22.42 -30.59 -6.18
C PHE A 404 22.15 -31.79 -7.09
N ARG A 405 22.10 -32.97 -6.50
CA ARG A 405 21.70 -34.19 -7.20
C ARG A 405 20.18 -34.21 -7.34
N TYR A 406 19.67 -34.20 -8.57
CA TYR A 406 18.24 -34.24 -8.82
C TYR A 406 17.69 -35.67 -8.68
N THR A 407 16.45 -35.77 -8.23
CA THR A 407 15.76 -37.04 -7.94
C THR A 407 14.80 -37.45 -9.06
N ASP A 408 14.25 -36.48 -9.80
CA ASP A 408 13.36 -36.71 -10.94
C ASP A 408 14.17 -36.82 -12.25
N GLU A 409 14.01 -37.94 -12.97
CA GLU A 409 14.70 -38.20 -14.25
C GLU A 409 14.28 -37.22 -15.37
N ARG A 410 13.14 -36.55 -15.24
CA ARG A 410 12.68 -35.53 -16.20
C ARG A 410 13.68 -34.38 -16.32
N VAL A 411 14.38 -34.04 -15.23
CA VAL A 411 15.45 -33.02 -15.22
C VAL A 411 16.56 -33.33 -16.23
N SER A 412 16.85 -34.60 -16.50
CA SER A 412 17.86 -34.98 -17.50
C SER A 412 17.49 -34.55 -18.94
N LYS A 413 16.22 -34.24 -19.20
CA LYS A 413 15.74 -33.80 -20.52
C LYS A 413 16.14 -32.35 -20.84
N TRP A 414 16.43 -31.55 -19.82
CA TRP A 414 16.78 -30.12 -19.98
C TRP A 414 18.27 -29.88 -20.17
N LYS A 415 19.08 -30.94 -20.37
CA LYS A 415 20.54 -30.83 -20.45
C LYS A 415 21.06 -29.90 -21.55
N ASP A 416 20.26 -29.71 -22.59
CA ASP A 416 20.55 -28.87 -23.77
C ASP A 416 19.63 -27.62 -23.80
N ALA A 417 18.85 -27.38 -22.74
CA ALA A 417 17.90 -26.27 -22.68
C ALA A 417 18.63 -24.93 -22.68
N LYS A 418 18.07 -23.96 -23.40
CA LYS A 418 18.61 -22.61 -23.51
C LYS A 418 17.99 -21.68 -22.47
N ASP A 419 18.83 -20.91 -21.77
CA ASP A 419 18.41 -19.93 -20.77
C ASP A 419 17.42 -20.49 -19.74
N ALA A 420 17.61 -21.74 -19.31
CA ALA A 420 16.75 -22.40 -18.35
C ALA A 420 17.08 -21.97 -16.91
N TYR A 421 16.06 -21.83 -16.08
CA TYR A 421 16.18 -21.43 -14.69
C TYR A 421 15.54 -22.45 -13.76
N ILE A 422 15.95 -22.44 -12.50
CA ILE A 422 15.25 -23.10 -11.41
C ILE A 422 14.70 -22.04 -10.46
N VAL A 423 13.50 -22.25 -9.94
CA VAL A 423 12.85 -21.37 -8.97
C VAL A 423 12.47 -22.18 -7.73
N GLY A 424 12.87 -21.71 -6.56
CA GLY A 424 12.49 -22.32 -5.28
C GLY A 424 13.52 -22.08 -4.18
N THR A 425 13.53 -22.98 -3.20
CA THR A 425 14.32 -22.85 -1.98
C THR A 425 15.39 -23.93 -1.96
N ILE A 426 16.51 -23.68 -2.66
CA ILE A 426 17.66 -24.60 -2.70
C ILE A 426 18.74 -24.16 -1.68
N SER A 427 18.50 -23.04 -1.01
CA SER A 427 19.38 -22.38 -0.04
C SER A 427 18.73 -22.38 1.35
N ILE A 428 18.29 -21.21 1.83
CA ILE A 428 17.57 -21.05 3.08
C ILE A 428 16.07 -21.04 2.80
N ASN A 429 15.30 -21.72 3.64
CA ASN A 429 13.88 -21.99 3.44
C ASN A 429 12.95 -20.76 3.53
N TYR A 430 13.47 -19.64 4.04
CA TYR A 430 12.82 -18.34 4.05
C TYR A 430 13.05 -17.55 2.75
N GLU A 431 13.91 -18.07 1.87
CA GLU A 431 14.21 -17.52 0.56
C GLU A 431 13.57 -18.41 -0.52
N ASN A 432 13.01 -17.78 -1.56
CA ASN A 432 12.54 -18.40 -2.79
C ASN A 432 13.16 -17.61 -3.94
N ASN A 433 14.22 -18.21 -4.49
CA ASN A 433 15.13 -17.57 -5.42
C ASN A 433 15.04 -18.25 -6.78
N THR A 434 15.40 -17.51 -7.81
CA THR A 434 15.48 -17.98 -9.18
C THR A 434 16.93 -17.96 -9.64
N TYR A 435 17.44 -19.11 -10.10
CA TYR A 435 18.82 -19.28 -10.49
C TYR A 435 18.96 -19.82 -11.92
N PRO A 436 19.88 -19.27 -12.73
CA PRO A 436 20.18 -19.82 -14.05
C PRO A 436 20.90 -21.16 -13.91
N ILE A 437 20.46 -22.14 -14.70
CA ILE A 437 21.12 -23.44 -14.80
C ILE A 437 22.44 -23.24 -15.57
N ASP A 438 23.53 -23.77 -15.01
CA ASP A 438 24.84 -23.83 -15.68
C ASP A 438 24.98 -25.12 -16.49
N LYS A 439 24.72 -26.26 -15.83
CA LYS A 439 24.91 -27.58 -16.44
C LYS A 439 24.07 -28.66 -15.76
N ILE A 440 23.64 -29.64 -16.55
CA ILE A 440 23.06 -30.90 -16.08
C ILE A 440 23.95 -32.07 -16.50
N ASP A 441 24.68 -32.65 -15.55
CA ASP A 441 25.44 -33.88 -15.75
C ASP A 441 24.54 -35.10 -15.52
N THR A 442 24.03 -35.66 -16.62
CA THR A 442 23.12 -36.82 -16.59
C THR A 442 23.75 -38.09 -16.06
N SER A 443 25.08 -38.24 -16.13
CA SER A 443 25.77 -39.42 -15.59
C SER A 443 25.86 -39.39 -14.06
N LYS A 444 25.96 -38.19 -13.49
CA LYS A 444 26.03 -37.95 -12.04
C LYS A 444 24.71 -37.54 -11.41
N LYS A 445 23.69 -37.32 -12.23
CA LYS A 445 22.42 -36.66 -11.87
C LYS A 445 22.63 -35.32 -11.16
N LEU A 446 23.61 -34.55 -11.58
CA LEU A 446 23.97 -33.29 -10.92
C LEU A 446 23.50 -32.10 -11.77
N LEU A 447 22.70 -31.22 -11.17
CA LEU A 447 22.37 -29.90 -11.73
C LEU A 447 23.21 -28.86 -11.01
N THR A 448 23.93 -28.01 -11.73
CA THR A 448 24.67 -26.86 -11.19
C THR A 448 24.06 -25.54 -11.65
N ILE A 449 24.15 -24.51 -10.82
CA ILE A 449 23.72 -23.15 -11.17
C ILE A 449 24.94 -22.28 -11.53
N LYS A 450 24.72 -21.27 -12.37
CA LYS A 450 25.80 -20.41 -12.89
C LYS A 450 26.23 -19.33 -11.91
N GLU A 451 25.26 -18.81 -11.17
CA GLU A 451 25.39 -17.77 -10.14
C GLU A 451 24.24 -17.95 -9.15
N GLY A 452 24.37 -17.42 -7.95
CA GLY A 452 23.36 -17.65 -6.92
C GLY A 452 23.94 -17.89 -5.54
N ARG A 453 23.34 -18.82 -4.81
CA ARG A 453 23.83 -19.36 -3.53
C ARG A 453 23.20 -20.73 -3.40
N ILE A 454 24.02 -21.73 -3.08
CA ILE A 454 23.54 -23.05 -2.69
C ILE A 454 24.09 -23.32 -1.29
N ASN A 455 23.17 -23.55 -0.36
CA ASN A 455 23.47 -23.96 0.99
C ASN A 455 22.29 -24.79 1.51
N THR A 456 22.47 -25.49 2.62
CA THR A 456 21.37 -26.18 3.30
C THR A 456 21.00 -25.43 4.57
N TYR A 457 19.72 -25.26 4.79
CA TYR A 457 19.18 -24.94 6.10
C TYR A 457 18.49 -26.19 6.70
N TYR A 458 17.87 -26.09 7.88
CA TYR A 458 17.41 -27.26 8.65
C TYR A 458 16.26 -28.09 8.00
N THR A 459 15.89 -27.82 6.74
CA THR A 459 14.85 -28.53 5.97
C THR A 459 15.34 -28.92 4.57
N ASN A 460 14.64 -29.85 3.92
CA ASN A 460 14.83 -30.13 2.50
C ASN A 460 14.43 -28.91 1.67
N GLY A 461 15.08 -28.75 0.52
CA GLY A 461 14.74 -27.74 -0.46
C GLY A 461 13.70 -28.23 -1.47
N TRP A 462 13.24 -27.32 -2.32
CA TRP A 462 12.38 -27.63 -3.46
C TRP A 462 12.59 -26.65 -4.60
N PHE A 463 12.25 -27.06 -5.82
CA PHE A 463 12.35 -26.19 -6.99
C PHE A 463 11.39 -26.62 -8.12
N TYR A 464 11.15 -25.75 -9.08
CA TYR A 464 10.67 -26.12 -10.42
C TYR A 464 11.62 -25.52 -11.46
N GLY A 465 11.69 -26.13 -12.64
CA GLY A 465 12.37 -25.55 -13.80
C GLY A 465 11.43 -24.59 -14.53
N GLU A 466 11.94 -23.47 -15.03
CA GLU A 466 11.18 -22.51 -15.85
C GLU A 466 11.97 -22.07 -17.09
N ASN A 467 11.26 -21.46 -18.05
CA ASN A 467 11.77 -21.07 -19.36
C ASN A 467 12.31 -22.28 -20.16
N LEU A 468 11.55 -23.37 -20.15
CA LEU A 468 11.91 -24.65 -20.78
C LEU A 468 11.01 -24.91 -21.99
N LEU A 469 11.52 -24.73 -23.21
CA LEU A 469 10.77 -25.10 -24.43
C LEU A 469 10.43 -26.59 -24.45
N GLU A 470 11.31 -27.42 -23.87
CA GLU A 470 11.10 -28.86 -23.69
C GLU A 470 9.80 -29.18 -22.94
N GLU A 471 9.39 -28.31 -22.02
CA GLU A 471 8.26 -28.49 -21.10
C GLU A 471 7.07 -27.56 -21.44
N LEU A 472 7.06 -26.92 -22.61
CA LEU A 472 5.90 -26.17 -23.09
C LEU A 472 4.77 -27.15 -23.43
N ASP A 473 3.91 -27.48 -22.46
CA ASP A 473 3.00 -28.61 -22.60
C ASP A 473 1.57 -28.39 -22.07
N THR A 474 1.28 -27.23 -21.48
CA THR A 474 -0.05 -26.88 -20.96
C THR A 474 -0.58 -25.55 -21.49
N GLU A 475 -1.90 -25.45 -21.65
CA GLU A 475 -2.56 -24.19 -22.05
C GLU A 475 -2.20 -23.03 -21.09
N GLY A 476 -1.92 -21.86 -21.66
CA GLY A 476 -1.48 -20.69 -20.91
C GLY A 476 0.03 -20.60 -20.69
N GLU A 477 0.80 -21.60 -21.14
CA GLU A 477 2.26 -21.54 -21.12
C GLU A 477 2.84 -20.89 -22.37
N TYR A 478 3.96 -20.17 -22.21
CA TYR A 478 4.71 -19.58 -23.31
C TYR A 478 6.23 -19.72 -23.13
N TYR A 479 6.96 -19.59 -24.24
CA TYR A 479 8.42 -19.54 -24.29
C TYR A 479 8.86 -18.51 -25.32
N ILE A 480 9.89 -17.72 -25.03
CA ILE A 480 10.51 -16.82 -25.99
C ILE A 480 11.95 -17.28 -26.24
N ASP A 481 12.22 -17.72 -27.47
CA ASP A 481 13.60 -17.94 -27.93
C ASP A 481 14.21 -16.57 -28.21
N ARG A 482 15.04 -16.09 -27.28
CA ARG A 482 15.61 -14.73 -27.32
C ARG A 482 16.72 -14.58 -28.35
N ASP A 483 17.36 -15.67 -28.79
CA ASP A 483 18.34 -15.66 -29.87
C ASP A 483 17.64 -15.34 -31.21
N THR A 484 16.55 -16.06 -31.46
CA THR A 484 15.83 -16.01 -32.74
C THR A 484 14.74 -14.95 -32.76
N GLY A 485 14.20 -14.55 -31.60
CA GLY A 485 13.07 -13.61 -31.49
C GLY A 485 11.71 -14.28 -31.70
N LYS A 486 11.59 -15.58 -31.43
CA LYS A 486 10.34 -16.33 -31.62
C LYS A 486 9.61 -16.53 -30.31
N LEU A 487 8.35 -16.11 -30.26
CA LEU A 487 7.41 -16.42 -29.20
C LEU A 487 6.68 -17.71 -29.57
N TYR A 488 6.62 -18.66 -28.63
CA TYR A 488 5.82 -19.87 -28.70
C TYR A 488 4.78 -19.84 -27.58
N TYR A 489 3.53 -20.14 -27.90
CA TYR A 489 2.41 -20.04 -26.96
C TYR A 489 1.49 -21.25 -27.11
N TYR A 490 1.24 -21.97 -26.03
CA TYR A 490 0.16 -22.95 -25.99
C TYR A 490 -1.14 -22.21 -25.64
N ALA A 491 -1.80 -21.72 -26.67
CA ALA A 491 -3.05 -20.98 -26.54
C ALA A 491 -4.26 -21.87 -26.22
N PRO A 492 -5.33 -21.31 -25.60
CA PRO A 492 -6.62 -21.98 -25.49
C PRO A 492 -7.14 -22.47 -26.84
N SER A 493 -7.88 -23.58 -26.85
CA SER A 493 -8.34 -24.20 -28.10
C SER A 493 -9.22 -23.30 -28.99
N ASP A 494 -9.91 -22.32 -28.41
CA ASP A 494 -10.74 -21.33 -29.10
C ASP A 494 -10.01 -20.02 -29.39
N PHE A 495 -8.69 -19.90 -29.17
CA PHE A 495 -7.89 -18.67 -29.34
C PHE A 495 -8.14 -17.94 -30.66
N THR A 496 -8.23 -18.68 -31.76
CA THR A 496 -8.45 -18.09 -33.10
C THR A 496 -9.86 -17.50 -33.24
N SER A 497 -10.89 -18.20 -32.74
CA SER A 497 -12.30 -17.80 -32.82
C SER A 497 -12.76 -16.86 -31.69
N GLY A 498 -12.13 -16.93 -30.53
CA GLY A 498 -12.50 -16.20 -29.33
C GLY A 498 -12.01 -14.75 -29.34
N ASN A 499 -12.54 -13.94 -28.44
CA ASN A 499 -12.12 -12.56 -28.27
C ASN A 499 -11.02 -12.48 -27.21
N TYR A 500 -9.77 -12.38 -27.66
CA TYR A 500 -8.59 -12.30 -26.82
C TYR A 500 -7.82 -11.01 -27.11
N GLU A 501 -7.55 -10.22 -26.07
CA GLU A 501 -6.52 -9.19 -26.09
C GLU A 501 -5.19 -9.87 -25.72
N ILE A 502 -4.16 -9.69 -26.54
CA ILE A 502 -2.85 -10.30 -26.32
C ILE A 502 -1.75 -9.28 -26.59
N GLY A 503 -0.78 -9.21 -25.70
CA GLY A 503 0.31 -8.24 -25.78
C GLY A 503 1.56 -8.71 -25.04
N LEU A 504 2.69 -8.07 -25.35
CA LEU A 504 3.94 -8.23 -24.60
C LEU A 504 4.20 -7.00 -23.74
N SER A 505 4.59 -7.19 -22.47
CA SER A 505 5.04 -6.09 -21.62
C SER A 505 6.39 -5.54 -22.11
N MET A 506 6.44 -4.25 -22.44
CA MET A 506 7.62 -3.66 -23.09
C MET A 506 8.14 -2.40 -22.40
N LEU A 507 7.27 -1.60 -21.78
CA LEU A 507 7.65 -0.32 -21.19
C LEU A 507 8.65 -0.47 -20.04
N LYS A 508 9.81 0.16 -20.18
CA LYS A 508 10.92 0.09 -19.21
C LYS A 508 10.83 1.18 -18.13
N THR A 509 10.34 2.35 -18.49
CA THR A 509 10.25 3.51 -17.58
C THR A 509 8.91 3.53 -16.84
N PRO A 510 8.82 4.22 -15.68
CA PRO A 510 7.53 4.38 -15.00
C PRO A 510 6.54 5.15 -15.86
N ILE A 511 5.26 4.76 -15.87
CA ILE A 511 4.23 5.51 -16.60
C ILE A 511 4.19 6.95 -16.06
N PHE A 512 4.11 7.11 -14.74
CA PHE A 512 4.27 8.40 -14.06
C PHE A 512 5.53 8.38 -13.20
N ASN A 513 6.48 9.26 -13.48
CA ASN A 513 7.73 9.41 -12.74
C ASN A 513 7.82 10.83 -12.15
N PHE A 514 7.37 11.02 -10.93
CA PHE A 514 7.49 12.28 -10.18
C PHE A 514 8.90 12.40 -9.61
N ASN A 515 9.71 13.28 -10.20
CA ASN A 515 11.10 13.52 -9.87
C ASN A 515 11.24 14.91 -9.23
N GLY A 516 10.85 14.98 -7.96
CA GLY A 516 10.74 16.21 -7.17
C GLY A 516 9.57 17.11 -7.58
N ALA A 517 8.62 16.59 -8.36
CA ALA A 517 7.37 17.28 -8.64
C ALA A 517 6.47 17.31 -7.39
N GLU A 518 5.61 18.32 -7.31
CA GLU A 518 4.71 18.55 -6.18
C GLU A 518 3.32 18.98 -6.67
N TYR A 519 2.28 18.72 -5.88
CA TYR A 519 0.89 19.09 -6.19
C TYR A 519 0.41 18.52 -7.53
N VAL A 520 0.60 17.20 -7.71
CA VAL A 520 0.17 16.47 -8.91
C VAL A 520 -0.67 15.26 -8.52
N ASN A 521 -1.85 15.18 -9.13
CA ASN A 521 -2.84 14.14 -8.90
C ASN A 521 -3.01 13.30 -10.16
N VAL A 522 -3.12 11.98 -9.97
CA VAL A 522 -3.46 11.02 -11.03
C VAL A 522 -4.67 10.24 -10.57
N SER A 523 -5.72 10.18 -11.39
CA SER A 523 -6.94 9.47 -11.00
C SER A 523 -7.73 8.87 -12.15
N ASN A 524 -8.56 7.86 -11.86
CA ASN A 524 -9.53 7.27 -12.80
C ASN A 524 -8.89 6.68 -14.08
N ILE A 525 -7.66 6.15 -13.99
CA ILE A 525 -6.89 5.64 -15.13
C ILE A 525 -6.52 4.17 -14.90
N THR A 526 -6.58 3.38 -15.95
CA THR A 526 -5.94 2.05 -15.99
C THR A 526 -4.51 2.18 -16.52
N MET A 527 -3.55 1.62 -15.80
CA MET A 527 -2.13 1.53 -16.12
C MET A 527 -1.77 0.06 -16.28
N LYS A 528 -1.20 -0.35 -17.42
CA LYS A 528 -0.83 -1.77 -17.58
C LYS A 528 0.41 -2.05 -18.42
N GLY A 529 1.05 -3.20 -18.16
CA GLY A 529 2.00 -3.83 -19.07
C GLY A 529 3.42 -3.27 -19.08
N GLY A 530 3.92 -2.86 -17.92
CA GLY A 530 5.30 -2.38 -17.76
C GLY A 530 6.27 -3.48 -17.33
N ARG A 531 7.53 -3.37 -17.75
CA ARG A 531 8.67 -4.11 -17.18
C ARG A 531 9.33 -3.36 -16.02
N GLY A 532 8.99 -2.08 -15.83
CA GLY A 532 9.41 -1.23 -14.72
C GLY A 532 8.33 -1.04 -13.66
N TYR A 533 8.22 0.17 -13.14
CA TYR A 533 7.20 0.57 -12.17
C TYR A 533 5.96 1.15 -12.88
N ALA A 534 4.81 1.20 -12.24
CA ALA A 534 3.69 1.99 -12.74
C ALA A 534 3.88 3.48 -12.39
N VAL A 535 4.15 3.74 -11.11
CA VAL A 535 4.36 5.08 -10.56
C VAL A 535 5.65 5.11 -9.74
N LEU A 536 6.48 6.11 -9.97
CA LEU A 536 7.68 6.40 -9.19
C LEU A 536 7.62 7.83 -8.66
N GLY A 537 7.86 8.04 -7.37
CA GLY A 537 8.01 9.34 -6.72
C GLY A 537 9.33 9.41 -5.97
N ALA A 538 10.21 10.33 -6.34
CA ALA A 538 11.54 10.47 -5.76
C ALA A 538 12.00 11.93 -5.76
N SER A 539 13.06 12.23 -5.02
CA SER A 539 13.69 13.54 -4.97
C SER A 539 14.10 14.05 -6.36
N ALA A 540 14.10 15.37 -6.54
CA ALA A 540 14.60 16.00 -7.76
C ALA A 540 16.04 15.57 -8.08
N GLY A 541 16.27 15.14 -9.31
CA GLY A 541 17.54 14.61 -9.80
C GLY A 541 17.85 13.18 -9.34
N TYR A 542 16.97 12.53 -8.56
CA TYR A 542 17.20 11.15 -8.16
C TYR A 542 17.14 10.23 -9.37
N SER A 543 18.10 9.32 -9.42
CA SER A 543 18.10 8.21 -10.35
C SER A 543 18.33 6.94 -9.55
N ILE A 544 17.61 5.87 -9.91
CA ILE A 544 17.81 4.57 -9.28
C ILE A 544 19.25 4.13 -9.57
N PRO A 545 20.08 3.91 -8.54
CA PRO A 545 21.47 3.51 -8.75
C PRO A 545 21.54 2.15 -9.44
N SER A 546 22.61 1.91 -10.18
CA SER A 546 22.92 0.55 -10.63
C SER A 546 23.25 -0.34 -9.43
N PHE A 547 23.10 -1.65 -9.60
CA PHE A 547 23.53 -2.61 -8.59
C PHE A 547 25.00 -2.41 -8.19
N LYS A 548 25.88 -2.14 -9.16
CA LYS A 548 27.30 -1.89 -8.91
C LYS A 548 27.51 -0.63 -8.06
N ASP A 549 26.85 0.48 -8.40
CA ASP A 549 26.96 1.74 -7.65
C ASP A 549 26.42 1.61 -6.23
N TRP A 550 25.33 0.85 -6.07
CA TRP A 550 24.75 0.56 -4.78
C TRP A 550 25.69 -0.29 -3.90
N MET A 551 26.33 -1.31 -4.46
CA MET A 551 27.33 -2.10 -3.73
C MET A 551 28.51 -1.24 -3.26
N ILE A 552 29.00 -0.35 -4.13
CA ILE A 552 30.07 0.59 -3.80
C ILE A 552 29.64 1.54 -2.68
N SER A 553 28.41 2.06 -2.73
CA SER A 553 27.90 2.97 -1.69
C SER A 553 27.77 2.28 -0.32
N ARG A 554 27.56 0.96 -0.30
CA ARG A 554 27.58 0.12 0.91
C ARG A 554 29.00 -0.31 1.35
N GLY A 555 30.04 0.22 0.71
CA GLY A 555 31.44 -0.03 1.07
C GLY A 555 32.00 -1.35 0.58
N ALA A 556 31.39 -1.99 -0.43
CA ALA A 556 31.88 -3.22 -0.99
C ALA A 556 33.17 -3.01 -1.81
N ASP A 557 34.23 -3.77 -1.48
CA ASP A 557 35.43 -3.84 -2.30
C ASP A 557 35.23 -4.80 -3.48
N LEU A 558 34.99 -4.26 -4.68
CA LEU A 558 34.80 -5.05 -5.89
C LEU A 558 36.12 -5.59 -6.49
N ASN A 559 37.28 -5.21 -5.94
CA ASN A 559 38.61 -5.65 -6.40
C ASN A 559 39.15 -6.88 -5.65
N GLY A 560 38.38 -7.39 -4.67
CA GLY A 560 38.63 -8.63 -3.94
C GLY A 560 37.38 -9.51 -3.92
N ALA A 561 37.54 -10.83 -3.82
CA ALA A 561 36.42 -11.77 -3.90
C ALA A 561 35.52 -11.71 -2.64
N ASN A 562 34.60 -10.75 -2.56
CA ASN A 562 33.51 -10.74 -1.56
C ASN A 562 32.51 -11.90 -1.76
N PHE A 563 32.59 -12.55 -2.93
CA PHE A 563 31.66 -13.55 -3.42
C PHE A 563 32.43 -14.75 -3.94
N THR A 564 32.96 -15.57 -3.03
CA THR A 564 33.60 -16.83 -3.41
C THR A 564 32.56 -17.93 -3.53
N LYS A 565 32.69 -18.74 -4.59
CA LYS A 565 31.97 -20.00 -4.73
C LYS A 565 32.26 -20.86 -3.49
N GLY A 566 31.20 -21.27 -2.77
CA GLY A 566 31.32 -22.10 -1.56
C GLY A 566 31.39 -21.35 -0.21
N SER A 567 31.29 -20.01 -0.18
CA SER A 567 31.30 -19.24 1.09
C SER A 567 30.13 -19.49 2.04
N GLY A 568 29.08 -20.21 1.60
CA GLY A 568 27.93 -20.62 2.40
C GLY A 568 26.98 -19.48 2.80
N SER A 569 27.48 -18.26 2.99
CA SER A 569 26.72 -17.08 3.46
C SER A 569 26.69 -15.92 2.46
N SER A 570 27.53 -15.93 1.42
CA SER A 570 27.55 -14.88 0.41
C SER A 570 26.95 -15.36 -0.92
N VAL A 571 26.43 -14.40 -1.68
CA VAL A 571 25.88 -14.62 -3.03
C VAL A 571 27.02 -14.67 -4.06
N TYR A 572 27.23 -15.78 -4.76
CA TYR A 572 28.20 -15.84 -5.86
C TYR A 572 27.63 -15.21 -7.13
N ILE A 573 28.38 -14.26 -7.71
CA ILE A 573 28.09 -13.65 -9.02
C ILE A 573 29.27 -13.94 -9.93
N ALA A 574 29.02 -14.59 -11.07
CA ALA A 574 30.09 -15.07 -11.96
C ALA A 574 30.86 -13.92 -12.64
N ASP A 575 30.18 -12.81 -12.96
CA ASP A 575 30.75 -11.66 -13.65
C ASP A 575 29.99 -10.38 -13.25
N ILE A 576 30.48 -9.68 -12.22
CA ILE A 576 29.83 -8.49 -11.65
C ILE A 576 29.74 -7.33 -12.65
N ASP A 577 30.65 -7.27 -13.62
CA ASP A 577 30.65 -6.21 -14.64
C ASP A 577 29.52 -6.39 -15.67
N LYS A 578 28.84 -7.54 -15.68
CA LYS A 578 27.60 -7.73 -16.45
C LYS A 578 26.34 -7.16 -15.77
N TYR A 579 26.46 -6.54 -14.60
CA TYR A 579 25.35 -5.99 -13.81
C TYR A 579 25.37 -4.46 -13.72
N THR A 580 26.09 -3.78 -14.61
CA THR A 580 26.27 -2.31 -14.56
C THR A 580 24.97 -1.53 -14.69
N ASP A 581 23.90 -2.13 -15.23
CA ASP A 581 22.59 -1.50 -15.38
C ASP A 581 21.50 -2.15 -14.53
N SER A 582 21.81 -3.20 -13.77
CA SER A 582 20.84 -3.93 -12.93
C SER A 582 20.17 -3.00 -11.90
N GLN A 583 18.84 -3.08 -11.75
CA GLN A 583 18.16 -2.31 -10.71
C GLN A 583 18.38 -2.93 -9.33
N VAL A 584 18.62 -2.06 -8.35
CA VAL A 584 18.42 -2.42 -6.95
C VAL A 584 16.93 -2.41 -6.70
N PHE A 585 16.37 -3.61 -6.61
CA PHE A 585 14.93 -3.75 -6.54
C PHE A 585 14.42 -3.27 -5.17
N PRO A 586 13.38 -2.40 -5.09
CA PRO A 586 12.79 -1.93 -3.83
C PRO A 586 12.08 -3.05 -3.04
N GLY A 587 12.07 -4.27 -3.57
CA GLY A 587 11.57 -5.47 -2.90
C GLY A 587 12.16 -5.67 -1.53
N HIS A 588 13.47 -5.52 -1.38
CA HIS A 588 14.05 -5.51 -0.04
C HIS A 588 13.97 -4.07 0.49
N VAL A 589 12.96 -3.78 1.33
CA VAL A 589 12.73 -2.47 1.99
C VAL A 589 14.00 -1.92 2.67
N TRP A 590 14.93 -2.80 3.02
CA TRP A 590 16.22 -2.50 3.65
C TRP A 590 17.31 -1.99 2.70
N ASP A 591 17.22 -2.34 1.42
CA ASP A 591 18.35 -2.26 0.50
C ASP A 591 18.02 -1.55 -0.81
N GLY A 592 16.77 -1.56 -1.29
CA GLY A 592 16.47 -1.18 -2.68
C GLY A 592 16.31 0.31 -3.00
N PHE A 593 15.55 1.04 -2.18
CA PHE A 593 15.25 2.44 -2.45
C PHE A 593 16.06 3.37 -1.55
N VAL A 594 17.13 3.95 -2.12
CA VAL A 594 18.13 4.74 -1.39
C VAL A 594 17.94 6.26 -1.54
N ASP A 595 16.75 6.70 -1.94
CA ASP A 595 16.44 8.12 -1.94
C ASP A 595 16.28 8.62 -0.50
N ASP A 596 17.34 9.22 0.04
CA ASP A 596 17.39 9.88 1.35
C ASP A 596 17.10 11.39 1.26
N GLY A 597 16.73 11.89 0.08
CA GLY A 597 16.32 13.28 -0.09
C GLY A 597 14.88 13.54 0.35
N ASN A 598 14.40 14.76 0.08
CA ASN A 598 13.07 15.23 0.50
C ASN A 598 11.90 14.58 -0.26
N GLY A 599 12.18 13.79 -1.31
CA GLY A 599 11.14 13.10 -2.07
C GLY A 599 10.27 14.05 -2.89
N VAL A 600 8.98 13.71 -2.95
CA VAL A 600 7.89 14.49 -3.55
C VAL A 600 6.90 14.95 -2.47
N ASN A 601 6.04 15.92 -2.78
CA ASN A 601 5.05 16.42 -1.83
C ASN A 601 3.69 16.63 -2.50
N HIS A 602 2.60 16.37 -1.78
CA HIS A 602 1.22 16.51 -2.28
C HIS A 602 1.00 15.74 -3.59
N ILE A 603 1.18 14.42 -3.53
CA ILE A 603 0.94 13.51 -4.66
C ILE A 603 -0.22 12.59 -4.34
N ASP A 604 -1.26 12.63 -5.18
CA ASP A 604 -2.41 11.74 -5.07
C ASP A 604 -2.41 10.71 -6.23
N VAL A 605 -2.55 9.43 -5.89
CA VAL A 605 -2.87 8.37 -6.86
C VAL A 605 -4.17 7.70 -6.42
N LYS A 606 -5.25 8.03 -7.12
CA LYS A 606 -6.62 7.73 -6.66
C LYS A 606 -7.43 6.98 -7.69
N ASN A 607 -8.17 5.96 -7.28
CA ASN A 607 -9.12 5.29 -8.15
C ASN A 607 -8.50 4.76 -9.45
N CYS A 608 -7.31 4.15 -9.39
CA CYS A 608 -6.60 3.62 -10.56
C CYS A 608 -6.59 2.08 -10.58
N ASN A 609 -6.56 1.51 -11.78
CA ASN A 609 -6.23 0.10 -12.01
C ASN A 609 -4.75 0.01 -12.40
N ILE A 610 -3.94 -0.79 -11.70
CA ILE A 610 -2.49 -0.92 -11.95
C ILE A 610 -2.15 -2.40 -12.10
N PHE A 611 -2.00 -2.85 -13.35
CA PHE A 611 -1.91 -4.28 -13.67
C PHE A 611 -0.65 -4.65 -14.44
N ASN A 612 -0.09 -5.82 -14.16
CA ASN A 612 0.93 -6.46 -15.00
C ASN A 612 2.21 -5.61 -15.10
N PHE A 613 2.83 -5.32 -13.94
CA PHE A 613 4.12 -4.65 -13.85
C PHE A 613 5.19 -5.57 -13.30
N GLY A 614 6.24 -5.83 -14.08
CA GLY A 614 7.28 -6.78 -13.71
C GLY A 614 8.16 -6.34 -12.54
N SER A 615 8.31 -5.03 -12.27
CA SER A 615 9.06 -4.55 -11.11
C SER A 615 8.18 -4.18 -9.91
N GLY A 616 7.34 -3.15 -10.04
CA GLY A 616 6.52 -2.71 -8.91
C GLY A 616 5.32 -1.88 -9.35
N GLY A 617 4.38 -1.67 -8.43
CA GLY A 617 3.24 -0.79 -8.68
C GLY A 617 3.63 0.66 -8.45
N ILE A 618 3.41 1.15 -7.22
CA ILE A 618 3.62 2.53 -6.79
C ILE A 618 4.78 2.60 -5.81
N ILE A 619 5.87 3.30 -6.15
CA ILE A 619 7.05 3.45 -5.29
C ILE A 619 7.29 4.95 -5.05
N ILE A 620 7.06 5.45 -3.83
CA ILE A 620 7.16 6.89 -3.52
C ILE A 620 7.96 7.14 -2.25
N ASN A 621 8.92 8.08 -2.29
CA ASN A 621 9.42 8.81 -1.13
C ASN A 621 8.82 10.22 -1.15
N GLY A 622 8.12 10.61 -0.09
CA GLY A 622 7.45 11.90 -0.01
C GLY A 622 6.60 12.11 1.25
N THR A 623 6.04 13.29 1.36
CA THR A 623 5.11 13.74 2.41
C THR A 623 3.78 14.13 1.75
N ASP A 624 2.66 14.07 2.48
CA ASP A 624 1.32 14.35 1.97
C ASP A 624 0.99 13.53 0.69
N VAL A 625 1.32 12.24 0.72
CA VAL A 625 1.06 11.29 -0.36
C VAL A 625 -0.16 10.45 -0.02
N HIS A 626 -1.19 10.49 -0.87
CA HIS A 626 -2.43 9.73 -0.66
C HIS A 626 -2.67 8.70 -1.77
N LEU A 627 -2.69 7.43 -1.38
CA LEU A 627 -2.87 6.27 -2.26
C LEU A 627 -4.22 5.62 -1.92
N ASP A 628 -5.26 6.00 -2.65
CA ASP A 628 -6.65 5.71 -2.29
C ASP A 628 -7.46 5.02 -3.39
N ASN A 629 -8.24 4.00 -3.02
CA ASN A 629 -9.15 3.26 -3.90
C ASN A 629 -8.51 2.65 -5.17
N ASN A 630 -7.26 2.18 -5.10
CA ASN A 630 -6.58 1.57 -6.25
C ASN A 630 -6.71 0.05 -6.27
N HIS A 631 -6.91 -0.51 -7.46
CA HIS A 631 -6.81 -1.95 -7.71
C HIS A 631 -5.44 -2.27 -8.28
N ILE A 632 -4.62 -3.00 -7.54
CA ILE A 632 -3.24 -3.33 -7.91
C ILE A 632 -3.11 -4.86 -7.98
N LYS A 633 -2.83 -5.40 -9.17
CA LYS A 633 -2.62 -6.84 -9.32
C LYS A 633 -1.54 -7.21 -10.31
N ASN A 634 -1.07 -8.46 -10.20
CA ASN A 634 -0.05 -9.04 -11.08
C ASN A 634 1.20 -8.16 -11.08
N ILE A 635 1.78 -7.97 -9.89
CA ILE A 635 3.01 -7.20 -9.70
C ILE A 635 4.17 -8.16 -9.44
N GLY A 636 5.24 -8.08 -10.23
CA GLY A 636 6.37 -9.00 -10.16
C GLY A 636 7.17 -8.86 -8.85
N GLY A 637 7.04 -7.72 -8.18
CA GLY A 637 7.65 -7.41 -6.89
C GLY A 637 6.72 -6.71 -5.92
N THR A 638 7.25 -5.69 -5.22
CA THR A 638 6.48 -4.89 -4.26
C THR A 638 5.43 -4.06 -4.97
N ALA A 639 4.17 -4.22 -4.58
CA ALA A 639 3.06 -3.45 -5.16
C ALA A 639 3.10 -1.98 -4.75
N LEU A 640 3.33 -1.70 -3.46
CA LEU A 640 3.37 -0.35 -2.93
C LEU A 640 4.54 -0.18 -1.97
N TYR A 641 5.42 0.79 -2.23
CA TYR A 641 6.44 1.24 -1.28
C TYR A 641 6.23 2.72 -0.98
N LEU A 642 6.11 3.08 0.30
CA LEU A 642 5.93 4.46 0.73
C LEU A 642 6.89 4.84 1.85
N ARG A 643 7.76 5.83 1.58
CA ARG A 643 8.65 6.45 2.57
C ARG A 643 8.23 7.90 2.81
N GLY A 644 8.29 8.37 4.06
CA GLY A 644 7.99 9.77 4.36
C GLY A 644 8.19 10.17 5.82
N GLY A 645 8.21 11.48 6.07
CA GLY A 645 8.43 12.02 7.41
C GLY A 645 9.89 11.94 7.86
N ASP A 646 10.16 12.44 9.06
CA ASP A 646 11.52 12.58 9.59
C ASP A 646 11.70 11.78 10.88
N LEU A 647 12.51 10.72 10.79
CA LEU A 647 12.81 9.80 11.89
C LEU A 647 13.63 10.43 13.02
N GLU A 648 14.42 11.48 12.76
CA GLU A 648 15.24 12.11 13.81
C GLU A 648 14.45 13.15 14.61
N THR A 649 13.44 13.76 14.00
CA THR A 649 12.55 14.73 14.66
C THR A 649 11.18 14.18 15.04
N LEU A 650 10.85 12.94 14.62
CA LEU A 650 9.52 12.33 14.72
C LEU A 650 8.42 13.17 14.04
N THR A 651 8.78 13.90 12.98
CA THR A 651 7.80 14.66 12.19
C THR A 651 7.02 13.70 11.31
N PRO A 652 5.68 13.61 11.44
CA PRO A 652 4.87 12.70 10.65
C PRO A 652 4.86 13.09 9.17
N SER A 653 4.68 12.08 8.32
CA SER A 653 4.59 12.22 6.86
C SER A 653 3.24 12.67 6.34
N ASN A 654 2.18 12.52 7.14
CA ASN A 654 0.80 12.67 6.70
C ASN A 654 0.46 11.84 5.43
N ASN A 655 1.13 10.69 5.28
CA ASN A 655 0.92 9.79 4.16
C ASN A 655 -0.18 8.77 4.49
N GLU A 656 -1.00 8.45 3.49
CA GLU A 656 -2.15 7.56 3.64
C GLU A 656 -2.20 6.48 2.54
N ILE A 657 -2.53 5.25 2.93
CA ILE A 657 -2.79 4.11 2.03
C ILE A 657 -4.17 3.54 2.39
N LEU A 658 -5.19 3.95 1.64
CA LEU A 658 -6.60 3.72 2.00
C LEU A 658 -7.37 2.97 0.92
N ASN A 659 -8.29 2.10 1.32
CA ASN A 659 -9.28 1.49 0.41
C ASN A 659 -8.66 0.76 -0.81
N ASN A 660 -7.44 0.24 -0.74
CA ASN A 660 -6.83 -0.43 -1.89
C ASN A 660 -7.18 -1.93 -1.90
N ASN A 661 -7.25 -2.52 -3.10
CA ASN A 661 -7.28 -3.97 -3.29
C ASN A 661 -5.96 -4.39 -3.95
N ILE A 662 -5.12 -5.13 -3.23
CA ILE A 662 -3.78 -5.48 -3.68
C ILE A 662 -3.60 -6.99 -3.62
N HIS A 663 -3.34 -7.61 -4.76
CA HIS A 663 -3.19 -9.07 -4.82
C HIS A 663 -2.34 -9.59 -5.97
N HIS A 664 -1.95 -10.87 -5.93
CA HIS A 664 -1.01 -11.48 -6.88
C HIS A 664 0.30 -10.66 -7.01
N VAL A 665 0.94 -10.43 -5.87
CA VAL A 665 2.20 -9.67 -5.78
C VAL A 665 3.39 -10.61 -5.66
N GLY A 666 4.59 -10.15 -6.01
CA GLY A 666 5.81 -10.94 -5.87
C GLY A 666 5.87 -12.21 -6.72
N TYR A 667 5.14 -12.31 -7.83
CA TYR A 667 5.12 -13.55 -8.60
C TYR A 667 6.45 -13.82 -9.34
N LEU A 668 7.23 -12.78 -9.68
CA LEU A 668 8.60 -12.91 -10.21
C LEU A 668 9.63 -13.02 -9.09
N GLN A 669 9.75 -12.00 -8.25
CA GLN A 669 10.60 -12.01 -7.07
C GLN A 669 9.75 -12.48 -5.90
N LYS A 670 9.95 -13.70 -5.41
CA LYS A 670 9.01 -14.35 -4.48
C LYS A 670 9.31 -14.15 -2.99
N SER A 671 10.37 -13.43 -2.64
CA SER A 671 10.83 -13.29 -1.25
C SER A 671 11.08 -11.86 -0.84
N TYR A 672 10.65 -11.53 0.38
CA TYR A 672 10.75 -10.22 1.02
C TYR A 672 10.10 -9.05 0.27
N VAL A 673 9.29 -9.31 -0.75
CA VAL A 673 8.51 -8.33 -1.53
C VAL A 673 7.06 -8.27 -1.04
N PRO A 674 6.74 -7.34 -0.13
CA PRO A 674 5.38 -7.25 0.39
C PRO A 674 4.39 -6.66 -0.63
N ALA A 675 3.10 -6.80 -0.36
CA ALA A 675 2.10 -5.95 -0.99
C ALA A 675 2.33 -4.47 -0.62
N ILE A 676 2.60 -4.20 0.67
CA ILE A 676 2.90 -2.87 1.19
C ILE A 676 4.22 -2.88 1.96
N ALA A 677 5.17 -2.08 1.49
CA ALA A 677 6.38 -1.69 2.21
C ALA A 677 6.24 -0.24 2.69
N MET A 678 6.63 0.05 3.93
CA MET A 678 6.60 1.42 4.43
C MET A 678 7.80 1.76 5.34
N HIS A 679 8.26 3.00 5.29
CA HIS A 679 9.36 3.48 6.12
C HIS A 679 9.19 4.95 6.51
N GLY A 680 9.15 5.28 7.80
CA GLY A 680 9.19 6.67 8.22
C GLY A 680 8.40 6.97 9.49
N VAL A 681 7.62 8.05 9.49
CA VAL A 681 6.85 8.46 10.67
C VAL A 681 5.39 8.72 10.32
N GLY A 682 4.47 8.17 11.10
CA GLY A 682 3.05 8.56 11.07
C GLY A 682 2.30 8.21 9.77
N ILE A 683 2.69 7.13 9.08
CA ILE A 683 1.94 6.63 7.91
C ILE A 683 0.67 5.91 8.39
N HIS A 684 -0.49 6.23 7.79
CA HIS A 684 -1.78 5.59 8.07
C HIS A 684 -2.17 4.61 6.97
N VAL A 685 -2.53 3.39 7.35
CA VAL A 685 -2.92 2.32 6.42
C VAL A 685 -4.22 1.71 6.88
N ALA A 686 -5.29 1.90 6.10
CA ALA A 686 -6.61 1.41 6.50
C ALA A 686 -7.54 1.00 5.37
N TYR A 687 -8.49 0.12 5.70
CA TYR A 687 -9.55 -0.33 4.78
C TYR A 687 -9.04 -1.03 3.51
N ASN A 688 -7.83 -1.59 3.56
CA ASN A 688 -7.26 -2.29 2.41
C ASN A 688 -7.58 -3.80 2.47
N ASP A 689 -7.83 -4.39 1.31
CA ASP A 689 -7.95 -5.84 1.14
C ASP A 689 -6.71 -6.39 0.41
N LEU A 690 -5.93 -7.21 1.11
CA LEU A 690 -4.55 -7.55 0.75
C LEU A 690 -4.36 -9.07 0.80
N TYR A 691 -4.14 -9.69 -0.36
CA TYR A 691 -4.13 -11.15 -0.43
C TYR A 691 -3.32 -11.72 -1.59
N ASP A 692 -3.17 -13.05 -1.61
CA ASP A 692 -2.44 -13.79 -2.64
C ASP A 692 -0.99 -13.30 -2.82
N ALA A 693 -0.18 -13.56 -1.79
CA ALA A 693 1.25 -13.30 -1.82
C ALA A 693 2.05 -14.59 -1.54
N PRO A 694 3.13 -14.87 -2.29
CA PRO A 694 4.04 -15.98 -2.00
C PRO A 694 4.74 -15.81 -0.64
N HIS A 695 4.86 -14.56 -0.17
CA HIS A 695 5.59 -14.14 1.02
C HIS A 695 4.70 -13.30 1.96
N CYS A 696 5.29 -12.36 2.70
CA CYS A 696 4.62 -11.37 3.54
C CYS A 696 3.75 -10.38 2.74
N ILE A 697 2.75 -9.81 3.41
CA ILE A 697 1.89 -8.75 2.88
C ILE A 697 2.40 -7.38 3.31
N PHE A 698 2.91 -7.26 4.54
CA PHE A 698 3.47 -6.04 5.08
C PHE A 698 4.92 -6.18 5.46
N ASN A 699 5.67 -5.11 5.19
CA ASN A 699 6.96 -4.85 5.80
C ASN A 699 7.03 -3.35 6.19
N TYR A 700 7.18 -3.04 7.48
CA TYR A 700 7.11 -1.65 7.94
C TYR A 700 8.24 -1.26 8.90
N HIS A 701 8.72 -0.03 8.80
CA HIS A 701 9.82 0.52 9.61
C HIS A 701 9.56 1.95 10.05
N GLY A 702 10.02 2.28 11.26
CA GLY A 702 9.95 3.64 11.80
C GLY A 702 8.98 3.75 12.96
N ASN A 703 8.29 4.88 13.05
CA ASN A 703 7.60 5.31 14.25
C ASN A 703 6.15 5.72 13.98
N ASP A 704 5.29 5.51 14.99
CA ASP A 704 3.94 6.09 15.04
C ASP A 704 3.00 5.73 13.87
N HIS A 705 3.28 4.66 13.13
CA HIS A 705 2.37 4.15 12.10
C HIS A 705 1.05 3.65 12.69
N VAL A 706 -0.04 3.80 11.94
CA VAL A 706 -1.34 3.22 12.29
C VAL A 706 -1.77 2.27 11.19
N ILE A 707 -1.94 0.99 11.52
CA ILE A 707 -2.39 -0.07 10.61
C ILE A 707 -3.72 -0.59 11.15
N GLU A 708 -4.84 -0.22 10.52
CA GLU A 708 -6.17 -0.57 11.04
C GLU A 708 -7.24 -0.88 10.00
N TYR A 709 -8.23 -1.70 10.37
CA TYR A 709 -9.35 -2.05 9.48
C TYR A 709 -8.92 -2.67 8.15
N ASN A 710 -7.75 -3.30 8.09
CA ASN A 710 -7.31 -4.04 6.90
C ASN A 710 -7.76 -5.49 6.97
N LYS A 711 -8.01 -6.07 5.80
CA LYS A 711 -8.25 -7.50 5.62
C LYS A 711 -7.01 -8.09 4.95
N ILE A 712 -6.35 -9.02 5.64
CA ILE A 712 -5.05 -9.58 5.23
C ILE A 712 -5.19 -11.09 5.17
N HIS A 713 -5.06 -11.69 3.99
CA HIS A 713 -5.28 -13.12 3.87
C HIS A 713 -4.55 -13.82 2.75
N ASP A 714 -4.56 -15.16 2.81
CA ASP A 714 -4.02 -16.01 1.76
C ASP A 714 -2.59 -15.62 1.37
N ALA A 715 -1.76 -15.44 2.39
CA ALA A 715 -0.37 -15.02 2.26
C ALA A 715 0.59 -16.06 2.83
N VAL A 716 1.88 -15.85 2.56
CA VAL A 716 2.94 -16.82 2.84
C VAL A 716 2.61 -18.13 2.13
N LYS A 717 2.37 -18.09 0.81
CA LYS A 717 1.97 -19.27 0.02
C LYS A 717 3.14 -20.14 -0.43
N GLU A 718 4.36 -19.62 -0.50
CA GLU A 718 5.48 -20.27 -1.18
C GLU A 718 6.81 -20.28 -0.40
N CYS A 719 6.84 -19.76 0.83
CA CYS A 719 8.03 -19.73 1.70
C CYS A 719 7.76 -20.35 3.07
N LEU A 720 8.82 -20.76 3.78
CA LEU A 720 8.79 -21.11 5.20
C LEU A 720 9.37 -19.97 6.03
N ASP A 721 9.21 -19.99 7.35
CA ASP A 721 9.81 -19.00 8.26
C ASP A 721 9.42 -17.54 7.95
N MET A 722 8.14 -17.30 7.65
CA MET A 722 7.62 -16.00 7.18
C MET A 722 6.24 -15.65 7.75
N ASP A 723 5.81 -14.41 7.54
CA ASP A 723 4.65 -13.85 8.25
C ASP A 723 3.81 -12.92 7.38
N ALA A 724 2.55 -12.70 7.72
CA ALA A 724 1.72 -11.74 7.00
C ALA A 724 2.22 -10.29 7.22
N ILE A 725 2.55 -9.94 8.46
CA ILE A 725 3.16 -8.65 8.83
C ILE A 725 4.54 -8.90 9.44
N TYR A 726 5.56 -8.34 8.82
CA TYR A 726 6.95 -8.43 9.27
C TYR A 726 7.51 -7.04 9.57
N THR A 727 8.33 -6.93 10.62
CA THR A 727 9.16 -5.73 10.89
C THR A 727 10.40 -6.15 11.66
N ARG A 728 11.54 -5.46 11.50
CA ARG A 728 12.77 -5.75 12.27
C ARG A 728 13.09 -4.72 13.32
N ASN A 729 12.13 -4.48 14.21
CA ASN A 729 12.40 -3.57 15.32
C ASN A 729 13.43 -4.14 16.32
N GLU A 730 13.92 -5.38 16.16
CA GLU A 730 14.87 -6.00 17.08
C GLU A 730 16.21 -5.29 17.24
N TYR A 731 16.67 -4.56 16.21
CA TYR A 731 17.95 -3.84 16.19
C TYR A 731 17.80 -2.35 16.50
N VAL A 732 16.57 -1.85 16.54
CA VAL A 732 16.29 -0.41 16.49
C VAL A 732 15.40 -0.03 17.67
N PRO A 733 15.97 0.13 18.89
CA PRO A 733 15.21 0.34 20.11
C PRO A 733 14.29 1.57 20.06
N GLN A 734 14.63 2.57 19.25
CA GLN A 734 13.87 3.81 19.09
C GLN A 734 12.64 3.71 18.16
N TRP A 735 12.51 2.65 17.36
CA TRP A 735 11.31 2.41 16.55
C TRP A 735 10.17 1.91 17.42
N ARG A 736 9.20 2.81 17.67
CA ARG A 736 8.15 2.70 18.70
C ARG A 736 6.92 3.49 18.26
N GLY A 737 5.82 3.32 18.99
CA GLY A 737 4.59 4.10 18.79
C GLY A 737 3.65 3.55 17.73
N SER A 738 4.10 2.64 16.86
CA SER A 738 3.23 2.02 15.86
C SER A 738 2.14 1.14 16.48
N VAL A 739 0.92 1.25 15.97
CA VAL A 739 -0.27 0.53 16.43
C VAL A 739 -0.88 -0.30 15.30
N ILE A 740 -1.09 -1.59 15.58
CA ILE A 740 -1.80 -2.53 14.70
C ILE A 740 -3.13 -2.86 15.38
N LYS A 741 -4.25 -2.35 14.86
CA LYS A 741 -5.55 -2.52 15.52
C LYS A 741 -6.71 -2.81 14.58
N ASN A 742 -7.72 -3.53 15.03
CA ASN A 742 -8.95 -3.75 14.25
C ASN A 742 -8.70 -4.35 12.85
N ASN A 743 -7.69 -5.21 12.67
CA ASN A 743 -7.46 -5.90 11.40
C ASN A 743 -8.01 -7.33 11.45
N TYR A 744 -8.38 -7.87 10.29
CA TYR A 744 -8.72 -9.27 10.13
C TYR A 744 -7.62 -9.99 9.36
N ILE A 745 -6.87 -10.85 10.04
CA ILE A 745 -5.73 -11.58 9.49
C ILE A 745 -6.03 -13.06 9.49
N TYR A 746 -6.10 -13.68 8.31
CA TYR A 746 -6.52 -15.09 8.22
C TYR A 746 -5.89 -15.88 7.07
N ASN A 747 -5.93 -17.21 7.18
CA ASN A 747 -5.35 -18.12 6.19
C ASN A 747 -3.86 -17.86 5.93
N ILE A 748 -3.07 -17.81 7.00
CA ILE A 748 -1.63 -17.58 6.92
C ILE A 748 -0.90 -18.88 7.23
N GLY A 749 0.04 -19.28 6.37
CA GLY A 749 0.88 -20.45 6.62
C GLY A 749 0.15 -21.79 6.52
N ILE A 750 -0.93 -21.86 5.74
CA ILE A 750 -1.78 -23.05 5.60
C ILE A 750 -1.57 -23.80 4.28
N TYR A 751 -0.62 -23.34 3.47
CA TYR A 751 -0.44 -23.79 2.09
C TYR A 751 0.61 -24.91 2.02
N PRO A 752 0.47 -25.89 1.11
CA PRO A 752 1.54 -26.83 0.86
C PRO A 752 2.71 -26.10 0.17
N VAL A 753 3.92 -26.34 0.65
CA VAL A 753 5.14 -25.74 0.10
C VAL A 753 6.20 -26.81 -0.03
N GLY A 754 6.73 -27.02 -1.24
CA GLY A 754 7.64 -28.14 -1.47
C GLY A 754 6.96 -29.48 -1.17
N GLU A 755 7.66 -30.32 -0.43
CA GLU A 755 7.12 -31.58 0.11
C GLU A 755 6.31 -31.38 1.42
N TYR A 756 6.26 -30.16 1.96
CA TYR A 756 5.60 -29.87 3.22
C TYR A 756 4.11 -29.65 3.01
N LYS A 757 3.30 -30.55 3.58
CA LYS A 757 1.84 -30.37 3.68
C LYS A 757 1.43 -29.31 4.72
N LYS A 758 2.37 -28.89 5.57
CA LYS A 758 2.18 -27.94 6.67
C LYS A 758 3.40 -27.03 6.68
N GLN A 759 3.19 -25.72 6.53
CA GLN A 759 4.29 -24.76 6.64
C GLN A 759 4.83 -24.70 8.06
N LEU A 760 6.09 -24.32 8.15
CA LEU A 760 6.89 -24.30 9.38
C LEU A 760 7.30 -22.86 9.66
N ASN A 761 7.36 -22.51 10.94
CA ASN A 761 7.80 -21.21 11.45
C ASN A 761 7.02 -20.03 10.86
N VAL A 762 5.70 -20.12 10.73
CA VAL A 762 4.89 -19.01 10.19
C VAL A 762 4.22 -18.21 11.30
N SER A 763 4.06 -16.89 11.18
CA SER A 763 3.16 -16.14 12.08
C SER A 763 2.23 -15.20 11.32
N ALA A 764 1.17 -14.73 11.98
CA ALA A 764 0.43 -13.61 11.41
C ALA A 764 1.26 -12.31 11.52
N ILE A 765 1.89 -12.07 12.69
CA ILE A 765 2.75 -10.90 12.93
C ILE A 765 4.08 -11.34 13.54
N ARG A 766 5.20 -10.80 13.06
CA ARG A 766 6.54 -11.08 13.61
C ARG A 766 7.45 -9.85 13.67
N THR A 767 8.23 -9.79 14.75
CA THR A 767 9.31 -8.81 15.00
C THR A 767 10.71 -9.42 15.10
N ASP A 768 10.86 -10.62 14.53
CA ASP A 768 12.05 -11.49 14.61
C ASP A 768 12.52 -11.71 16.07
N ASN A 769 13.72 -12.27 16.21
CA ASN A 769 14.36 -12.45 17.50
C ASN A 769 14.58 -11.09 18.15
N TYR A 770 14.23 -10.92 19.43
CA TYR A 770 14.44 -9.71 20.23
C TYR A 770 13.45 -8.53 20.04
N GLY A 771 12.45 -8.66 19.16
CA GLY A 771 11.53 -7.55 18.89
C GLY A 771 10.69 -7.05 20.08
N HIS A 772 10.50 -5.73 20.15
CA HIS A 772 9.94 -5.02 21.31
C HIS A 772 8.85 -4.02 20.93
N ALA A 773 8.15 -3.49 21.94
CA ALA A 773 7.26 -2.32 21.81
C ALA A 773 6.14 -2.44 20.76
N LEU A 774 5.74 -3.66 20.37
CA LEU A 774 4.56 -3.86 19.55
C LEU A 774 3.29 -3.47 20.31
N GLN A 775 2.35 -2.86 19.60
CA GLN A 775 1.05 -2.52 20.14
C GLN A 775 -0.04 -3.10 19.24
N ILE A 776 -0.75 -4.12 19.74
CA ILE A 776 -1.68 -4.95 18.99
C ILE A 776 -3.02 -5.00 19.73
N TYR A 777 -4.04 -4.37 19.14
CA TYR A 777 -5.34 -4.22 19.79
C TYR A 777 -6.50 -4.69 18.93
N ASN A 778 -7.44 -5.45 19.49
CA ASN A 778 -8.73 -5.70 18.86
C ASN A 778 -8.63 -6.27 17.43
N ASN A 779 -7.59 -7.05 17.13
CA ASN A 779 -7.45 -7.73 15.85
C ASN A 779 -8.11 -9.12 15.93
N VAL A 780 -8.53 -9.61 14.78
CA VAL A 780 -9.04 -10.97 14.61
C VAL A 780 -8.01 -11.78 13.84
N PHE A 781 -7.46 -12.81 14.48
CA PHE A 781 -6.55 -13.78 13.88
C PHE A 781 -7.32 -15.08 13.66
N ALA A 782 -7.41 -15.58 12.43
CA ALA A 782 -8.15 -16.79 12.15
C ALA A 782 -7.42 -17.77 11.23
N ASN A 783 -7.49 -19.07 11.53
CA ASN A 783 -6.91 -20.11 10.68
C ASN A 783 -5.43 -19.85 10.37
N ILE A 784 -4.65 -19.67 11.45
CA ILE A 784 -3.21 -19.41 11.37
C ILE A 784 -2.47 -20.72 11.63
N GLY A 785 -1.93 -21.27 10.54
CA GLY A 785 -1.26 -22.57 10.54
C GLY A 785 -2.18 -23.77 10.54
N SER A 786 -1.60 -24.92 10.89
CA SER A 786 -2.28 -26.21 10.88
C SER A 786 -1.91 -27.05 12.10
N ASP A 787 -2.81 -27.95 12.51
CA ASP A 787 -2.62 -28.80 13.70
C ASP A 787 -1.26 -29.50 13.71
N GLY A 788 -0.53 -29.43 14.83
CA GLY A 788 0.79 -30.04 14.96
C GLY A 788 1.88 -29.45 14.04
N ALA A 789 1.66 -28.29 13.42
CA ALA A 789 2.70 -27.59 12.68
C ALA A 789 3.76 -27.00 13.63
N ASN A 790 4.99 -26.91 13.13
CA ASN A 790 6.11 -26.34 13.86
C ASN A 790 6.00 -24.80 13.83
N ASN A 791 5.81 -24.18 15.00
CA ASN A 791 5.94 -22.74 15.26
C ASN A 791 5.06 -21.91 14.32
N VAL A 792 3.79 -22.30 14.23
CA VAL A 792 2.79 -21.45 13.58
C VAL A 792 2.00 -20.68 14.64
N ILE A 793 2.07 -19.34 14.62
CA ILE A 793 1.75 -18.51 15.79
C ILE A 793 0.96 -17.28 15.36
N GLY A 794 -0.01 -16.81 16.15
CA GLY A 794 -0.65 -15.51 15.90
C GLY A 794 0.39 -14.39 15.86
N VAL A 795 1.15 -14.23 16.95
CA VAL A 795 2.17 -13.19 17.08
C VAL A 795 3.46 -13.76 17.65
N THR A 796 4.58 -13.48 16.97
CA THR A 796 5.93 -13.80 17.44
C THR A 796 6.67 -12.50 17.76
N ALA A 797 6.89 -12.21 19.05
CA ALA A 797 7.65 -11.04 19.49
C ALA A 797 8.44 -11.38 20.76
N GLN A 798 9.73 -11.71 20.58
CA GLN A 798 10.52 -12.35 21.63
C GLN A 798 11.28 -11.38 22.56
N GLY A 799 11.13 -10.07 22.38
CA GLY A 799 11.67 -9.05 23.28
C GLY A 799 10.69 -8.61 24.36
N ASN A 800 10.74 -7.32 24.71
CA ASN A 800 9.99 -6.74 25.83
C ASN A 800 8.97 -5.67 25.40
N ARG A 801 8.07 -5.31 26.32
CA ARG A 801 7.07 -4.23 26.13
C ARG A 801 6.13 -4.42 24.93
N ASN A 802 5.95 -5.66 24.49
CA ASN A 802 4.93 -6.01 23.51
C ASN A 802 3.56 -6.07 24.21
N THR A 803 2.56 -5.43 23.64
CA THR A 803 1.19 -5.34 24.18
C THR A 803 0.21 -5.95 23.20
N LEU A 804 -0.51 -6.98 23.65
CA LEU A 804 -1.57 -7.65 22.93
C LEU A 804 -2.82 -7.65 23.81
N LYS A 805 -3.82 -6.83 23.44
CA LYS A 805 -5.02 -6.64 24.24
C LYS A 805 -6.31 -6.66 23.40
N GLY A 806 -7.36 -7.31 23.89
CA GLY A 806 -8.67 -7.30 23.23
C GLY A 806 -8.75 -8.10 21.93
N ASN A 807 -7.76 -8.94 21.61
CA ASN A 807 -7.72 -9.65 20.33
C ASN A 807 -8.53 -10.96 20.38
N ILE A 808 -9.02 -11.38 19.22
CA ILE A 808 -9.66 -12.68 19.01
C ILE A 808 -8.70 -13.58 18.23
N PHE A 809 -8.33 -14.73 18.79
CA PHE A 809 -7.57 -15.79 18.12
C PHE A 809 -8.47 -17.00 17.88
N VAL A 810 -8.68 -17.38 16.62
CA VAL A 810 -9.53 -18.50 16.22
C VAL A 810 -8.71 -19.49 15.41
N ASP A 811 -8.66 -20.75 15.85
CA ASP A 811 -7.95 -21.82 15.16
C ASP A 811 -6.51 -21.41 14.82
N CYS A 812 -5.77 -21.06 15.87
CA CYS A 812 -4.36 -20.67 15.81
C CYS A 812 -3.52 -21.73 16.50
N SER A 813 -2.40 -22.14 15.91
CA SER A 813 -1.56 -23.20 16.50
C SER A 813 -0.88 -22.74 17.81
N ALA A 814 -0.61 -21.45 17.95
CA ALA A 814 -0.31 -20.77 19.20
C ALA A 814 -0.76 -19.30 19.07
N THR A 815 -1.01 -18.60 20.18
CA THR A 815 -1.45 -17.19 20.11
C THR A 815 -0.26 -16.23 20.11
N PHE A 816 0.42 -16.12 21.24
CA PHE A 816 1.56 -15.25 21.43
C PHE A 816 2.79 -16.06 21.84
N LEU A 817 3.86 -15.93 21.07
CA LEU A 817 5.18 -16.37 21.46
C LEU A 817 5.97 -15.18 21.99
N GLY A 818 6.05 -15.13 23.33
CA GLY A 818 6.95 -14.26 24.04
C GLY A 818 8.36 -14.84 24.16
N TRP A 819 9.17 -14.18 24.98
CA TRP A 819 10.60 -14.47 25.13
C TRP A 819 10.89 -15.92 25.57
N ASN A 820 11.34 -16.77 24.63
CA ASN A 820 11.73 -18.17 24.88
C ASN A 820 13.21 -18.34 25.28
N SER A 821 14.07 -17.43 24.86
CA SER A 821 15.52 -17.45 25.12
C SER A 821 15.92 -16.75 26.43
N TYR A 822 14.96 -16.49 27.33
CA TYR A 822 15.25 -15.88 28.62
C TYR A 822 16.07 -16.87 29.47
N ALA A 823 17.22 -16.40 29.97
CA ALA A 823 18.03 -17.14 30.92
C ALA A 823 18.17 -16.30 32.21
N PRO A 824 17.82 -16.83 33.38
CA PRO A 824 18.01 -16.14 34.64
C PRO A 824 19.46 -15.66 34.81
N GLY A 825 19.63 -14.34 35.03
CA GLY A 825 20.95 -13.72 35.18
C GLY A 825 21.65 -13.35 33.87
N ALA A 826 21.00 -13.46 32.71
CA ALA A 826 21.51 -12.93 31.46
C ALA A 826 21.79 -11.43 31.55
N THR A 827 22.86 -10.99 30.90
CA THR A 827 23.27 -9.58 30.80
C THR A 827 23.72 -9.29 29.38
N TRP A 828 23.66 -8.02 28.98
CA TRP A 828 24.21 -7.57 27.71
C TRP A 828 25.68 -7.96 27.55
N ASP A 829 26.00 -8.63 26.46
CA ASP A 829 27.38 -8.91 26.05
C ASP A 829 27.91 -7.73 25.22
N MET A 830 28.52 -6.77 25.92
CA MET A 830 29.09 -5.57 25.30
C MET A 830 30.31 -5.85 24.40
N THR A 831 30.77 -7.11 24.31
CA THR A 831 31.81 -7.51 23.35
C THR A 831 31.22 -7.88 21.98
N LYS A 832 29.93 -8.23 21.91
CA LYS A 832 29.21 -8.41 20.65
C LYS A 832 28.76 -7.06 20.10
N LYS A 833 29.03 -6.84 18.82
CA LYS A 833 28.74 -5.59 18.13
C LYS A 833 27.24 -5.25 18.18
N GLU A 834 26.39 -6.22 17.89
CA GLU A 834 24.94 -6.02 17.76
C GLU A 834 24.27 -5.72 19.11
N GLU A 835 24.75 -6.32 20.19
CA GLU A 835 24.26 -6.05 21.55
C GLU A 835 24.72 -4.67 22.03
N LYS A 836 25.99 -4.34 21.80
CA LYS A 836 26.55 -3.02 22.12
C LYS A 836 25.82 -1.90 21.39
N GLU A 837 25.65 -2.03 20.07
CA GLU A 837 25.00 -1.00 19.22
C GLU A 837 23.55 -0.76 19.67
N ARG A 838 22.80 -1.80 20.02
CA ARG A 838 21.44 -1.65 20.55
C ARG A 838 21.38 -0.88 21.85
N VAL A 839 22.27 -1.17 22.80
CA VAL A 839 22.35 -0.44 24.07
C VAL A 839 22.71 1.03 23.83
N GLU A 840 23.71 1.29 22.99
CA GLU A 840 24.15 2.65 22.66
C GLU A 840 23.08 3.46 21.93
N LEU A 841 22.31 2.83 21.02
CA LEU A 841 21.15 3.46 20.38
C LEU A 841 20.07 3.80 21.39
N ALA A 842 19.71 2.87 22.28
CA ALA A 842 18.72 3.14 23.32
C ALA A 842 19.15 4.31 24.22
N GLU A 843 20.40 4.34 24.66
CA GLU A 843 20.96 5.43 25.47
C GLU A 843 20.99 6.76 24.69
N LYS A 844 21.39 6.76 23.41
CA LYS A 844 21.37 7.93 22.51
C LYS A 844 19.97 8.54 22.45
N TYR A 845 18.96 7.75 22.12
CA TYR A 845 17.60 8.26 21.93
C TYR A 845 16.88 8.52 23.26
N ALA A 846 17.23 7.83 24.35
CA ALA A 846 16.77 8.20 25.69
C ALA A 846 17.30 9.59 26.14
N ALA A 847 18.45 10.03 25.63
CA ALA A 847 19.02 11.35 25.92
C ALA A 847 18.51 12.44 24.94
N ASN A 848 17.90 12.07 23.81
CA ASN A 848 17.31 13.03 22.88
C ASN A 848 15.98 13.55 23.47
N PRO A 849 15.79 14.88 23.66
CA PRO A 849 14.60 15.43 24.30
C PRO A 849 13.27 15.06 23.63
N ILE A 850 13.25 14.94 22.29
CA ILE A 850 12.05 14.60 21.52
C ILE A 850 11.64 13.15 21.83
N PHE A 851 12.60 12.23 21.73
CA PHE A 851 12.37 10.81 22.02
C PHE A 851 12.14 10.55 23.50
N ALA A 852 12.86 11.21 24.40
CA ALA A 852 12.68 11.06 25.84
C ALA A 852 11.28 11.49 26.30
N ALA A 853 10.73 12.53 25.67
CA ALA A 853 9.37 12.99 25.96
C ALA A 853 8.30 12.02 25.43
N LYS A 854 8.49 11.47 24.23
CA LYS A 854 7.50 10.59 23.58
C LYS A 854 7.60 9.12 24.01
N TYR A 855 8.82 8.63 24.21
CA TYR A 855 9.17 7.24 24.50
C TYR A 855 10.08 7.15 25.75
N PRO A 856 9.58 7.54 26.93
CA PRO A 856 10.38 7.57 28.17
C PRO A 856 10.95 6.19 28.55
N GLU A 857 10.36 5.09 28.09
CA GLU A 857 10.82 3.74 28.35
C GLU A 857 12.18 3.39 27.71
N LEU A 858 12.66 4.19 26.75
CA LEU A 858 14.01 4.05 26.19
C LEU A 858 15.08 4.15 27.28
N ALA A 859 14.86 5.00 28.29
CA ALA A 859 15.79 5.18 29.42
C ALA A 859 15.96 3.91 30.26
N THR A 860 14.96 3.03 30.25
CA THR A 860 14.96 1.77 31.00
C THR A 860 15.28 0.55 30.15
N PHE A 861 15.45 0.70 28.83
CA PHE A 861 15.60 -0.41 27.90
C PHE A 861 16.72 -1.37 28.30
N LYS A 862 17.94 -0.86 28.52
CA LYS A 862 19.11 -1.65 28.93
C LYS A 862 18.87 -2.41 30.23
N ASP A 863 18.20 -1.77 31.18
CA ASP A 863 17.97 -2.29 32.51
C ASP A 863 16.87 -3.33 32.58
N GLU A 864 15.89 -3.26 31.69
CA GLU A 864 14.73 -4.16 31.71
C GLU A 864 14.92 -5.37 30.83
N TYR A 865 15.64 -5.23 29.71
CA TYR A 865 15.70 -6.23 28.64
C TYR A 865 15.99 -7.63 29.20
N TYR A 866 17.19 -7.91 29.70
CA TYR A 866 17.53 -9.25 30.19
C TYR A 866 17.13 -9.56 31.65
N LYS A 867 16.39 -8.67 32.32
CA LYS A 867 15.96 -8.92 33.71
C LYS A 867 14.60 -9.62 33.72
N SER A 868 14.31 -10.36 34.80
CA SER A 868 13.01 -11.02 35.04
C SER A 868 11.90 -10.01 35.33
N VAL A 869 11.62 -9.08 34.41
CA VAL A 869 10.62 -8.03 34.58
C VAL A 869 9.49 -8.27 33.60
N ALA A 870 8.29 -8.46 34.15
CA ALA A 870 7.06 -8.59 33.38
C ALA A 870 6.75 -7.28 32.65
N THR A 871 7.18 -7.17 31.40
CA THR A 871 7.05 -5.96 30.57
C THR A 871 6.12 -6.19 29.39
N ASN A 872 5.97 -7.44 28.94
CA ASN A 872 4.99 -7.79 27.92
C ASN A 872 3.59 -7.87 28.55
N VAL A 873 2.56 -7.58 27.77
CA VAL A 873 1.14 -7.64 28.17
C VAL A 873 0.41 -8.55 27.19
N PHE A 874 -0.29 -9.56 27.73
CA PHE A 874 -1.22 -10.41 27.00
C PHE A 874 -2.48 -10.55 27.86
N ASP A 875 -3.45 -9.66 27.63
CA ASP A 875 -4.63 -9.56 28.50
C ASP A 875 -5.91 -9.28 27.72
N GLU A 876 -7.05 -9.65 28.29
CA GLU A 876 -8.37 -9.44 27.67
C GLU A 876 -8.48 -10.05 26.26
N ASN A 877 -7.79 -11.15 25.98
CA ASN A 877 -7.87 -11.83 24.68
C ASN A 877 -8.81 -13.04 24.73
N LEU A 878 -9.53 -13.26 23.62
CA LEU A 878 -10.34 -14.45 23.39
C LEU A 878 -9.55 -15.45 22.53
N VAL A 879 -9.49 -16.70 22.95
CA VAL A 879 -8.79 -17.78 22.25
C VAL A 879 -9.74 -18.95 22.05
N VAL A 880 -10.05 -19.26 20.78
CA VAL A 880 -11.04 -20.27 20.39
C VAL A 880 -10.41 -21.29 19.46
N ASN A 881 -10.48 -22.56 19.83
CA ASN A 881 -9.84 -23.66 19.10
C ASN A 881 -10.87 -24.74 18.76
N ILE A 882 -11.62 -24.51 17.67
CA ILE A 882 -12.71 -25.39 17.22
C ILE A 882 -12.19 -26.42 16.20
N LYS A 883 -11.36 -26.01 15.23
CA LYS A 883 -10.79 -26.91 14.20
C LYS A 883 -9.64 -27.75 14.74
N PHE A 884 -8.72 -27.13 15.47
CA PHE A 884 -7.55 -27.82 15.99
C PHE A 884 -7.06 -27.22 17.31
N LYS A 885 -6.32 -28.03 18.08
CA LYS A 885 -5.80 -27.64 19.39
C LYS A 885 -4.53 -26.81 19.24
N LEU A 886 -4.18 -26.07 20.29
CA LEU A 886 -2.88 -25.41 20.38
C LEU A 886 -1.75 -26.45 20.28
N SER A 887 -0.78 -26.17 19.41
CA SER A 887 0.38 -27.02 19.12
C SER A 887 1.35 -27.05 20.29
N GLN A 888 1.77 -28.25 20.68
CA GLN A 888 2.78 -28.49 21.72
C GLN A 888 4.16 -28.85 21.15
N VAL A 889 4.28 -28.93 19.81
CA VAL A 889 5.46 -29.47 19.11
C VAL A 889 6.76 -28.74 19.47
N ASN A 890 6.67 -27.47 19.87
CA ASN A 890 7.85 -26.63 20.17
C ASN A 890 7.84 -26.03 21.58
N GLY A 891 7.08 -26.61 22.49
CA GLY A 891 7.01 -26.16 23.87
C GLY A 891 5.61 -26.20 24.42
N THR A 892 5.52 -26.08 25.75
CA THR A 892 4.26 -26.13 26.47
C THR A 892 3.60 -24.76 26.44
N VAL A 893 2.36 -24.70 25.93
CA VAL A 893 1.52 -23.51 26.05
C VAL A 893 1.04 -23.36 27.49
N ASN A 894 1.11 -22.16 28.05
CA ASN A 894 0.65 -21.90 29.41
C ASN A 894 -0.89 -21.78 29.48
N PRO A 895 -1.49 -21.70 30.69
CA PRO A 895 -2.95 -21.61 30.83
C PRO A 895 -3.61 -20.37 30.21
N GLN A 896 -2.84 -19.37 29.79
CA GLN A 896 -3.30 -18.17 29.10
C GLN A 896 -3.19 -18.29 27.58
N GLY A 897 -2.74 -19.43 27.04
CA GLY A 897 -2.65 -19.67 25.60
C GLY A 897 -1.33 -19.22 24.95
N THR A 898 -0.39 -18.70 25.74
CA THR A 898 0.89 -18.17 25.24
C THR A 898 2.06 -19.13 25.45
N ARG A 899 3.17 -18.87 24.75
CA ARG A 899 4.46 -19.57 24.87
C ARG A 899 5.54 -18.57 25.30
N GLY A 900 6.54 -19.04 26.04
CA GLY A 900 7.59 -18.20 26.65
C GLY A 900 7.58 -18.25 28.17
N ALA A 901 8.53 -17.54 28.79
CA ALA A 901 8.64 -17.40 30.24
C ALA A 901 7.42 -16.64 30.80
N PRO A 902 6.47 -17.30 31.52
CA PRO A 902 5.23 -16.66 31.96
C PRO A 902 5.46 -15.47 32.90
N GLU A 903 6.55 -15.49 33.67
CA GLU A 903 6.97 -14.41 34.56
C GLU A 903 7.32 -13.09 33.84
N LEU A 904 7.49 -13.12 32.51
CA LEU A 904 7.77 -11.94 31.69
C LEU A 904 6.50 -11.33 31.06
N ILE A 905 5.33 -11.95 31.27
CA ILE A 905 4.05 -11.58 30.66
C ILE A 905 3.06 -11.19 31.75
N LYS A 906 2.48 -9.98 31.63
CA LYS A 906 1.34 -9.50 32.44
C LYS A 906 0.02 -9.87 31.76
N GLY A 907 -1.00 -10.09 32.58
CA GLY A 907 -2.37 -10.35 32.12
C GLY A 907 -2.85 -11.75 32.51
N THR A 908 -4.08 -11.82 32.99
CA THR A 908 -4.72 -13.08 33.42
C THR A 908 -6.17 -13.18 32.97
N ASN A 909 -6.72 -12.13 32.36
CA ASN A 909 -8.13 -12.02 31.98
C ASN A 909 -8.35 -12.48 30.54
N ASN A 910 -7.73 -13.60 30.15
CA ASN A 910 -7.95 -14.21 28.85
C ASN A 910 -8.99 -15.33 28.94
N TYR A 911 -9.78 -15.52 27.89
CA TYR A 911 -10.77 -16.61 27.82
C TYR A 911 -10.36 -17.61 26.76
N LEU A 912 -10.03 -18.84 27.20
CA LEU A 912 -9.70 -19.97 26.33
C LEU A 912 -10.88 -20.93 26.27
N THR A 913 -11.32 -21.27 25.06
CA THR A 913 -12.38 -22.26 24.82
C THR A 913 -12.11 -23.11 23.58
N THR A 914 -12.76 -24.27 23.53
CA THR A 914 -12.76 -25.20 22.37
C THR A 914 -14.15 -25.33 21.75
N SER A 915 -15.10 -24.52 22.21
CA SER A 915 -16.46 -24.44 21.69
C SER A 915 -16.73 -23.03 21.20
N ASP A 916 -17.71 -22.87 20.32
CA ASP A 916 -18.17 -21.56 19.85
C ASP A 916 -18.66 -20.72 21.06
N PRO A 917 -18.02 -19.58 21.37
CA PRO A 917 -18.36 -18.75 22.52
C PRO A 917 -19.56 -17.81 22.25
N GLY A 918 -20.23 -17.96 21.10
CA GLY A 918 -21.32 -17.10 20.66
C GLY A 918 -20.95 -16.19 19.48
N PHE A 919 -20.13 -16.68 18.55
CA PHE A 919 -19.88 -15.99 17.28
C PHE A 919 -21.17 -15.83 16.47
N VAL A 920 -21.24 -14.78 15.64
CA VAL A 920 -22.35 -14.56 14.70
C VAL A 920 -22.38 -15.68 13.66
N ASP A 921 -21.27 -15.95 12.98
CA ASP A 921 -21.14 -17.04 12.01
C ASP A 921 -19.68 -17.53 11.87
N TYR A 922 -19.31 -18.48 12.72
CA TYR A 922 -18.00 -19.13 12.71
C TYR A 922 -17.66 -19.80 11.35
N ALA A 923 -18.65 -20.40 10.68
CA ALA A 923 -18.40 -21.20 9.48
C ALA A 923 -17.96 -20.34 8.30
N ASN A 924 -18.49 -19.11 8.22
CA ASN A 924 -18.17 -18.15 7.16
C ASN A 924 -17.15 -17.08 7.60
N GLY A 925 -16.51 -17.25 8.75
CA GLY A 925 -15.45 -16.34 9.23
C GLY A 925 -15.95 -15.02 9.84
N ASN A 926 -17.23 -14.93 10.21
CA ASN A 926 -17.75 -13.82 10.98
C ASN A 926 -17.61 -14.12 12.48
N TYR A 927 -16.53 -13.57 13.05
CA TYR A 927 -16.16 -13.74 14.46
C TYR A 927 -16.65 -12.60 15.36
N GLU A 928 -17.57 -11.76 14.88
CA GLU A 928 -18.32 -10.86 15.76
C GLU A 928 -19.08 -11.66 16.82
N LEU A 929 -19.19 -11.13 18.02
CA LEU A 929 -19.88 -11.79 19.14
C LEU A 929 -21.34 -11.34 19.22
N LYS A 930 -22.24 -12.31 19.40
CA LYS A 930 -23.65 -12.03 19.74
C LYS A 930 -23.73 -11.32 21.10
N SER A 931 -24.72 -10.45 21.29
CA SER A 931 -24.86 -9.65 22.51
C SER A 931 -25.01 -10.48 23.80
N ASP A 932 -25.45 -11.73 23.70
CA ASP A 932 -25.60 -12.68 24.80
C ASP A 932 -24.39 -13.63 24.97
N SER A 933 -23.32 -13.44 24.19
CA SER A 933 -22.09 -14.23 24.25
C SER A 933 -21.54 -14.31 25.67
N GLU A 934 -21.05 -15.49 26.03
CA GLU A 934 -20.43 -15.71 27.34
C GLU A 934 -19.10 -14.97 27.51
N VAL A 935 -18.47 -14.53 26.43
CA VAL A 935 -17.21 -13.77 26.46
C VAL A 935 -17.36 -12.54 27.34
N PHE A 936 -18.46 -11.78 27.18
CA PHE A 936 -18.73 -10.59 27.99
C PHE A 936 -18.93 -10.89 29.49
N LYS A 937 -19.20 -12.14 29.86
CA LYS A 937 -19.26 -12.58 31.26
C LYS A 937 -17.88 -13.00 31.79
N LYS A 938 -17.03 -13.56 30.93
CA LYS A 938 -15.68 -14.04 31.27
C LYS A 938 -14.64 -12.92 31.25
N ILE A 939 -14.82 -11.96 30.35
CA ILE A 939 -13.98 -10.78 30.16
C ILE A 939 -14.92 -9.56 30.06
N PRO A 940 -15.35 -8.97 31.20
CA PRO A 940 -16.34 -7.88 31.20
C PRO A 940 -15.94 -6.64 30.40
N GLU A 941 -14.64 -6.37 30.28
CA GLU A 941 -14.08 -5.23 29.53
C GLU A 941 -13.95 -5.52 28.02
N PHE A 942 -14.25 -6.74 27.57
CA PHE A 942 -14.06 -7.13 26.17
C PHE A 942 -15.00 -6.36 25.25
N GLN A 943 -14.43 -5.63 24.29
CA GLN A 943 -15.18 -4.91 23.27
C GLN A 943 -15.38 -5.81 22.06
N ASN A 944 -16.61 -5.83 21.53
CA ASN A 944 -16.86 -6.54 20.28
C ASN A 944 -16.13 -5.85 19.12
N ILE A 945 -15.61 -6.64 18.19
CA ILE A 945 -14.83 -6.14 17.06
C ILE A 945 -15.74 -6.09 15.85
N ASP A 946 -16.05 -4.88 15.35
CA ASP A 946 -16.85 -4.67 14.14
C ASP A 946 -16.05 -5.06 12.89
N MET A 947 -16.30 -6.27 12.38
CA MET A 947 -15.59 -6.82 11.22
C MET A 947 -16.11 -6.24 9.90
N SER A 948 -17.31 -5.66 9.89
CA SER A 948 -17.91 -5.04 8.70
C SER A 948 -17.09 -3.86 8.15
N LYS A 949 -16.21 -3.28 8.97
CA LYS A 949 -15.30 -2.20 8.58
C LYS A 949 -13.99 -2.68 7.95
N MET A 950 -13.70 -3.98 7.96
CA MET A 950 -12.37 -4.49 7.62
C MET A 950 -12.24 -4.85 6.14
N GLY A 951 -11.20 -4.32 5.50
CA GLY A 951 -10.98 -4.48 4.07
C GLY A 951 -11.68 -3.39 3.24
N ASN A 952 -11.59 -3.52 1.92
CA ASN A 952 -12.35 -2.66 1.02
C ASN A 952 -13.78 -3.22 0.86
N ASN A 953 -14.78 -2.39 1.16
CA ASN A 953 -16.20 -2.73 1.06
C ASN A 953 -16.93 -2.08 -0.13
N GLU A 954 -16.21 -1.40 -1.01
CA GLU A 954 -16.71 -0.68 -2.17
C GLU A 954 -15.93 -1.12 -3.44
N PRO A 955 -16.43 -0.85 -4.66
CA PRO A 955 -15.70 -1.12 -5.89
C PRO A 955 -14.39 -0.33 -5.95
N VAL A 956 -13.32 -1.00 -6.39
CA VAL A 956 -11.96 -0.46 -6.41
C VAL A 956 -11.55 -0.15 -7.84
N GLY A 957 -10.85 0.97 -8.04
CA GLY A 957 -10.45 1.45 -9.35
C GLY A 957 -11.59 2.09 -10.16
N PRO A 958 -11.30 2.55 -11.39
CA PRO A 958 -12.28 3.19 -12.26
C PRO A 958 -13.50 2.30 -12.49
N SER A 959 -14.70 2.85 -12.35
CA SER A 959 -15.93 2.19 -12.77
C SER A 959 -16.01 2.23 -14.30
N ASN A 960 -16.23 1.06 -14.91
CA ASN A 960 -16.51 0.93 -16.34
C ASN A 960 -17.98 1.13 -16.65
#